data_AF-A0A0Q5D6D9-F1
#
_entry.id   AF-A0A0Q5D6D9-F1
#
_cell.length_a   1.000
_cell.length_b   1.000
_cell.length_c   1.000
_cell.angle_alpha   90.00
_cell.angle_beta   90.00
_cell.angle_gamma   90.00
#
_symmetry.space_group_name_H-M   'P 1'
#
loop_
_entity.id
_entity.type
_entity.pdbx_description
1 polymer ?
#
loop_
_entity_poly.entity_id
_entity_poly.type
_entity_poly.pdbx_seq_one_letter_code
_entity_poly.pdbx_strand_id
1 'polypeptide(L)'
;MRPADPAPSSARPFGAFLEPRAAPTPLRRRLTAETCAPEPERVAACLEAVTTDPGAAAVTARLVHDLVGRLRAQGPVGGVQGLLREYSLSTEEGVALMCLAEALLRIPDPETRDALIRDTIGQGDWAAHLGHSPSRFVNAATWGLVLAGRLAPAAERRAAGLSGTLARVVARGGEPLVRAGVNQAMRRMGGQYVTGETIAQALRQARPQEARGFTHSFDMLGEAAMNAADAARYTADYTHAIHAIGAASAGRGPFAGPGISIKLSALHPRYVRAQRDRVMAELLPRVAALARLARRDDIGLNIDAEEADRLDLSLDILEALCADPDLAGWNGLGFVVQAYQKRALTLTAVLVDLARRSGRRLMVRLVKGAYWDTEIKRAQVAGLEDFPVFTRKVHTDLSYRACAERMLAAPEAIFPQFATHNAQTLAALHTLAGPDFHLGRYEFQCLHGMGEALYDAVVGPNGLDRPCRIYAPVGTHETLLAYLVRRLLENGANSSFVNRVLDARVAAVELAADPVAVVRATQPVGAPHPAIRKPRDLFPDRVAAAGLDLSDEQGLADLADCLAAEGGRLWRAVPMLAEAERTGPARDIRNPADRADRVGTVVEAGADLVGEALAQAGTGAAAWAARPGAARAAILEAAAAALSARQPALIGLLIREAGKSAANALAEVREAVDFLRYYAGAVRDVTAATHRPLGVVACISPWNFPLAIVTGQVAAALAAGNGVVAKPAEETPLVAAEAVRILRAAGVPAGALQFLPGGGETGAALVADPRVNGVLFTGSTAVAAGIQAILARRLNPDGHPVPLVAETGGLNALVVDSSALTEQVVADTLVSAFDSAGQRCSALRLLALQAEIADRTLAMLTGALAEWRVGNPDRLVTDIGPVIGAEARDAIEAHVAAMRAAGYPVHRAPLPESCDRGTFVAPTVIEIPSVAALTREVFGPVLHVVRFERAAFAATVAAIDATGYGLTFGIQTRLDTAITRACAQSAAGNLYVNRTLVGAVVGVQPFGGHGLSGTGPKAGGPLMLRRLLAAAPAGTGLPPGPPAPAALAWVRWLRDQGRPGEAAAAEALIAGSPVGGGLLLPGPVGEENRYGLHPRGTILCRATTGTGLAAQIGAALATGNRVVLGPTAAARTLLAALSRPSLQPSLQPLPHPLPRPLPPALDGVIRAADPETAADAVLWEGEAEALTAFAAALAARPGPLVAILRPRPDPAAGTEAYPVEGLVRERVVSLNTAAAGGNASLMTLDG
;
A
#
# COMPACT_ATOMS: atom_id res chain seq x y z
N MET A 1 27.87 -18.89 -20.22
CA MET A 1 27.76 -20.36 -20.08
C MET A 1 26.51 -20.61 -19.25
N ARG A 2 25.45 -21.22 -19.82
CA ARG A 2 24.23 -21.52 -19.05
C ARG A 2 24.61 -22.48 -17.92
N PRO A 3 24.25 -22.23 -16.65
CA PRO A 3 24.39 -23.25 -15.62
C PRO A 3 23.50 -24.43 -16.02
N ALA A 4 24.05 -25.64 -15.95
CA ALA A 4 23.35 -26.86 -16.28
C ALA A 4 22.12 -27.03 -15.38
N ASP A 5 20.96 -27.31 -15.97
CA ASP A 5 19.74 -27.65 -15.24
C ASP A 5 20.01 -28.86 -14.32
N PRO A 6 19.66 -28.80 -13.02
CA PRO A 6 19.75 -29.96 -12.16
C PRO A 6 18.76 -31.03 -12.65
N ALA A 7 19.29 -32.23 -12.93
CA ALA A 7 18.57 -33.39 -13.44
C ALA A 7 17.34 -33.78 -12.58
N PRO A 8 16.30 -34.39 -13.18
CA PRO A 8 15.00 -34.57 -12.56
C PRO A 8 14.97 -35.86 -11.72
N SER A 9 15.06 -35.72 -10.40
CA SER A 9 14.53 -36.72 -9.47
C SER A 9 13.31 -36.13 -8.78
N SER A 10 12.33 -36.96 -8.41
CA SER A 10 11.11 -36.60 -7.68
C SER A 10 11.43 -35.91 -6.35
N ALA A 11 11.76 -34.62 -6.40
CA ALA A 11 12.12 -33.84 -5.23
C ALA A 11 10.89 -33.76 -4.32
N ARG A 12 11.09 -34.07 -3.03
CA ARG A 12 10.06 -33.84 -2.01
C ARG A 12 9.66 -32.35 -2.05
N PRO A 13 8.36 -32.01 -1.94
CA PRO A 13 7.92 -30.62 -1.88
C PRO A 13 8.75 -29.81 -0.88
N PHE A 14 9.14 -28.60 -1.25
CA PHE A 14 9.97 -27.69 -0.46
C PHE A 14 11.42 -28.14 -0.20
N GLY A 15 11.87 -29.26 -0.77
CA GLY A 15 13.26 -29.73 -0.64
C GLY A 15 14.30 -28.78 -1.24
N ALA A 16 13.86 -27.83 -2.08
CA ALA A 16 14.67 -26.74 -2.64
C ALA A 16 14.02 -25.37 -2.37
N PHE A 17 13.29 -25.22 -1.25
CA PHE A 17 12.63 -23.96 -0.90
C PHE A 17 13.63 -22.81 -0.78
N LEU A 18 14.75 -23.07 -0.10
CA LEU A 18 15.91 -22.22 -0.04
C LEU A 18 17.07 -22.86 -0.80
N GLU A 19 17.91 -22.02 -1.39
CA GLU A 19 19.21 -22.43 -1.91
C GLU A 19 20.17 -22.88 -0.79
N PRO A 20 21.04 -23.86 -1.03
CA PRO A 20 22.07 -24.24 -0.07
C PRO A 20 23.03 -23.07 0.23
N ARG A 21 23.35 -22.88 1.50
CA ARG A 21 24.27 -21.84 1.96
C ARG A 21 25.17 -22.38 3.08
N ALA A 22 26.40 -21.85 3.17
CA ALA A 22 27.27 -22.11 4.31
C ALA A 22 26.63 -21.62 5.62
N ALA A 23 26.89 -22.32 6.72
CA ALA A 23 26.35 -21.94 8.02
C ALA A 23 26.86 -20.54 8.42
N PRO A 24 25.97 -19.64 8.87
CA PRO A 24 26.39 -18.30 9.31
C PRO A 24 27.32 -18.39 10.52
N THR A 25 28.28 -17.47 10.61
CA THR A 25 29.13 -17.35 11.79
C THR A 25 28.29 -16.97 13.02
N PRO A 26 28.77 -17.20 14.26
CA PRO A 26 28.06 -16.78 15.47
C PRO A 26 27.73 -15.28 15.48
N LEU A 27 28.62 -14.43 14.94
CA LEU A 27 28.39 -12.99 14.83
C LEU A 27 27.32 -12.65 13.78
N ARG A 28 27.27 -13.35 12.63
CA ARG A 28 26.20 -13.20 11.64
C ARG A 28 24.84 -13.60 12.22
N ARG A 29 24.76 -14.73 12.95
CA ARG A 29 23.51 -15.13 13.64
C ARG A 29 23.04 -14.09 14.65
N ARG A 30 23.96 -13.55 15.46
CA ARG A 30 23.63 -12.48 16.40
C ARG A 30 23.14 -11.21 15.69
N LEU A 31 23.79 -10.83 14.59
CA LEU A 31 23.38 -9.69 13.77
C LEU A 31 21.93 -9.87 13.31
N THR A 32 21.61 -11.02 12.72
CA THR A 32 20.26 -11.34 12.22
C THR A 32 19.22 -11.33 13.34
N ALA A 33 19.51 -11.93 14.50
CA ALA A 33 18.61 -11.93 15.65
C ALA A 33 18.31 -10.52 16.21
N GLU A 34 19.20 -9.55 16.00
CA GLU A 34 19.05 -8.18 16.47
C GLU A 34 18.26 -7.27 15.51
N THR A 35 17.77 -7.79 14.36
CA THR A 35 17.06 -7.02 13.33
C THR A 35 15.91 -6.22 13.93
N CYS A 36 14.91 -6.90 14.49
CA CYS A 36 13.73 -6.27 15.11
C CYS A 36 13.79 -6.35 16.64
N ALA A 37 14.98 -6.33 17.25
CA ALA A 37 15.11 -6.40 18.71
C ALA A 37 14.39 -5.23 19.42
N PRO A 38 13.92 -5.40 20.67
CA PRO A 38 13.31 -4.31 21.42
C PRO A 38 14.24 -3.11 21.57
N GLU A 39 13.72 -1.91 21.30
CA GLU A 39 14.51 -0.68 21.30
C GLU A 39 15.25 -0.40 22.63
N PRO A 40 14.64 -0.58 23.82
CA PRO A 40 15.33 -0.38 25.10
C PRO A 40 16.57 -1.26 25.29
N GLU A 41 16.51 -2.53 24.85
CA GLU A 41 17.64 -3.47 24.95
C GLU A 41 18.82 -3.00 24.10
N ARG A 42 18.52 -2.48 22.90
CA ARG A 42 19.54 -1.99 21.98
C ARG A 42 20.14 -0.68 22.44
N VAL A 43 19.34 0.19 23.05
CA VAL A 43 19.81 1.41 23.69
C VAL A 43 20.73 1.09 24.87
N ALA A 44 20.37 0.12 25.72
CA ALA A 44 21.22 -0.32 26.82
C ALA A 44 22.58 -0.83 26.33
N ALA A 45 22.59 -1.71 25.32
CA ALA A 45 23.83 -2.20 24.71
C ALA A 45 24.72 -1.07 24.14
N CYS A 46 24.11 -0.02 23.58
CA CYS A 46 24.86 1.15 23.12
C CYS A 46 25.41 1.99 24.29
N LEU A 47 24.63 2.18 25.37
CA LEU A 47 25.10 2.89 26.57
C LEU A 47 26.28 2.19 27.25
N GLU A 48 26.28 0.85 27.26
CA GLU A 48 27.39 0.05 27.81
C GLU A 48 28.64 0.13 26.94
N ALA A 49 28.49 0.31 25.63
CA ALA A 49 29.60 0.39 24.69
C ALA A 49 30.25 1.79 24.61
N VAL A 50 29.65 2.81 25.22
CA VAL A 50 30.11 4.20 25.15
C VAL A 50 30.83 4.61 26.42
N THR A 51 32.03 5.16 26.27
CA THR A 51 32.83 5.72 27.35
C THR A 51 32.28 7.06 27.84
N THR A 52 32.22 7.25 29.15
CA THR A 52 31.77 8.51 29.77
C THR A 52 32.92 9.17 30.52
N ASP A 53 33.41 10.29 30.01
CA ASP A 53 34.35 11.19 30.69
C ASP A 53 33.71 12.59 30.86
N PRO A 54 33.43 13.04 32.10
CA PRO A 54 32.91 14.37 32.37
C PRO A 54 33.81 15.50 31.85
N GLY A 55 35.14 15.31 31.82
CA GLY A 55 36.09 16.27 31.28
C GLY A 55 35.94 16.46 29.77
N ALA A 56 35.81 15.36 29.03
CA ALA A 56 35.56 15.35 27.59
C ALA A 56 34.22 16.00 27.19
N ALA A 57 33.17 15.89 28.03
CA ALA A 57 31.88 16.51 27.73
C ALA A 57 31.96 18.04 27.69
N ALA A 58 32.67 18.67 28.64
CA ALA A 58 32.87 20.12 28.66
C ALA A 58 33.74 20.60 27.48
N VAL A 59 34.77 19.83 27.10
CA VAL A 59 35.60 20.11 25.92
C VAL A 59 34.75 20.04 24.65
N THR A 60 33.95 18.99 24.51
CA THR A 60 33.04 18.79 23.38
C THR A 60 32.06 19.96 23.27
N ALA A 61 31.40 20.35 24.36
CA ALA A 61 30.43 21.44 24.35
C ALA A 61 31.03 22.78 23.92
N ARG A 62 32.26 23.10 24.36
CA ARG A 62 33.00 24.29 23.90
C ARG A 62 33.29 24.24 22.40
N LEU A 63 33.79 23.10 21.91
CA LEU A 63 34.07 22.94 20.48
C LEU A 63 32.80 23.06 19.63
N VAL A 64 31.67 22.51 20.09
CA VAL A 64 30.37 22.69 19.41
C VAL A 64 29.98 24.17 19.36
N HIS A 65 30.10 24.89 20.47
CA HIS A 65 29.81 26.31 20.53
C HIS A 65 30.65 27.10 19.51
N ASP A 66 31.95 26.81 19.43
CA ASP A 66 32.85 27.47 18.48
C ASP A 66 32.50 27.16 17.02
N LEU A 67 32.24 25.88 16.70
CA LEU A 67 31.84 25.45 15.35
C LEU A 67 30.50 26.07 14.93
N VAL A 68 29.50 26.06 15.83
CA VAL A 68 28.18 26.68 15.60
C VAL A 68 28.32 28.19 15.44
N GLY A 69 29.15 28.85 16.25
CA GLY A 69 29.43 30.28 16.14
C GLY A 69 30.01 30.64 14.76
N ARG A 70 31.01 29.89 14.29
CA ARG A 70 31.60 30.08 12.95
C ARG A 70 30.58 29.84 11.84
N LEU A 71 29.79 28.77 11.92
CA LEU A 71 28.73 28.47 10.96
C LEU A 71 27.68 29.60 10.88
N ARG A 72 27.23 30.10 12.04
CA ARG A 72 26.26 31.20 12.09
C ARG A 72 26.84 32.51 11.56
N ALA A 73 28.13 32.78 11.78
CA ALA A 73 28.81 33.98 11.30
C ALA A 73 29.06 33.97 9.78
N GLN A 74 29.26 32.79 9.18
CA GLN A 74 29.38 32.64 7.72
C GLN A 74 28.06 32.92 6.98
N GLY A 75 26.92 32.91 7.69
CA GLY A 75 25.59 33.05 7.09
C GLY A 75 25.14 31.77 6.38
N PRO A 76 23.94 31.77 5.76
CA PRO A 76 23.49 30.60 4.99
C PRO A 76 24.40 30.40 3.78
N VAL A 77 25.17 29.30 3.80
CA VAL A 77 26.02 28.89 2.68
C VAL A 77 25.24 27.85 1.86
N GLY A 78 24.59 28.29 0.78
CA GLY A 78 23.91 27.38 -0.17
C GLY A 78 22.54 27.87 -0.64
N GLY A 79 22.16 27.50 -1.87
CA GLY A 79 21.01 28.05 -2.59
C GLY A 79 19.65 27.76 -1.96
N VAL A 80 19.34 26.53 -1.52
CA VAL A 80 18.01 26.24 -0.94
C VAL A 80 17.84 26.84 0.45
N GLN A 81 18.85 26.81 1.33
CA GLN A 81 18.71 27.46 2.64
C GLN A 81 18.66 28.98 2.52
N GLY A 82 19.42 29.55 1.58
CA GLY A 82 19.29 30.94 1.16
C GLY A 82 17.87 31.22 0.66
N LEU A 83 17.31 30.38 -0.21
CA LEU A 83 15.95 30.49 -0.75
C LEU A 83 14.88 30.38 0.34
N LEU A 84 14.94 29.38 1.22
CA LEU A 84 13.99 29.22 2.33
C LEU A 84 13.99 30.45 3.24
N ARG A 85 15.16 31.02 3.49
CA ARG A 85 15.29 32.19 4.37
C ARG A 85 14.95 33.51 3.68
N GLU A 86 15.40 33.71 2.44
CA GLU A 86 15.16 34.90 1.61
C GLU A 86 13.67 35.07 1.31
N TYR A 87 12.95 33.97 1.10
CA TYR A 87 11.52 33.95 0.87
C TYR A 87 10.69 33.62 2.13
N SER A 88 11.35 33.41 3.28
CA SER A 88 10.71 33.02 4.56
C SER A 88 9.78 31.80 4.43
N LEU A 89 10.15 30.84 3.57
CA LEU A 89 9.41 29.61 3.36
C LEU A 89 9.62 28.69 4.57
N SER A 90 8.53 28.12 5.07
CA SER A 90 8.59 26.96 5.96
C SER A 90 9.31 25.78 5.29
N THR A 91 9.79 24.82 6.07
CA THR A 91 10.36 23.57 5.53
C THR A 91 9.39 22.89 4.55
N GLU A 92 8.09 22.93 4.84
CA GLU A 92 7.04 22.32 4.02
C GLU A 92 6.87 23.05 2.67
N GLU A 93 6.82 24.39 2.68
CA GLU A 93 6.77 25.19 1.45
C GLU A 93 8.05 25.05 0.62
N GLY A 94 9.20 24.91 1.29
CA GLY A 94 10.48 24.60 0.70
C GLY A 94 10.52 23.28 -0.06
N VAL A 95 10.06 22.21 0.59
CA VAL A 95 9.95 20.89 -0.02
C VAL A 95 8.94 20.92 -1.16
N ALA A 96 7.79 21.57 -1.00
CA ALA A 96 6.79 21.70 -2.06
C ALA A 96 7.34 22.42 -3.31
N LEU A 97 8.08 23.52 -3.12
CA LEU A 97 8.70 24.26 -4.22
C LEU A 97 9.77 23.43 -4.95
N MET A 98 10.54 22.62 -4.23
CA MET A 98 11.55 21.75 -4.82
C MET A 98 10.93 20.54 -5.53
N CYS A 99 9.89 19.93 -4.96
CA CYS A 99 9.10 18.88 -5.61
C CYS A 99 8.44 19.41 -6.89
N LEU A 100 7.93 20.65 -6.87
CA LEU A 100 7.43 21.33 -8.07
C LEU A 100 8.54 21.47 -9.11
N ALA A 101 9.69 22.01 -8.72
CA ALA A 101 10.79 22.26 -9.65
C ALA A 101 11.38 20.96 -10.24
N GLU A 102 11.43 19.91 -9.43
CA GLU A 102 11.82 18.55 -9.84
C GLU A 102 10.83 17.96 -10.85
N ALA A 103 9.54 17.98 -10.53
CA ALA A 103 8.50 17.48 -11.41
C ALA A 103 8.47 18.25 -12.75
N LEU A 104 8.66 19.57 -12.74
CA LEU A 104 8.67 20.39 -13.97
C LEU A 104 9.81 20.07 -14.94
N LEU A 105 10.93 19.56 -14.45
CA LEU A 105 12.05 19.16 -15.30
C LEU A 105 11.88 17.77 -15.91
N ARG A 106 11.06 16.92 -15.29
CA ARG A 106 10.83 15.52 -15.70
C ARG A 106 9.67 15.36 -16.65
N ILE A 107 8.65 16.19 -16.49
CA ILE A 107 7.46 16.13 -17.33
C ILE A 107 7.85 16.53 -18.77
N PRO A 108 7.76 15.60 -19.75
CA PRO A 108 8.20 15.85 -21.11
C PRO A 108 7.30 16.86 -21.84
N ASP A 109 5.98 16.88 -21.55
CA ASP A 109 5.02 17.72 -22.26
C ASP A 109 4.79 19.09 -21.59
N PRO A 110 4.61 20.16 -22.37
CA PRO A 110 4.29 21.49 -21.84
C PRO A 110 2.99 21.59 -21.04
N GLU A 111 1.94 20.89 -21.46
CA GLU A 111 0.60 21.06 -20.89
C GLU A 111 0.50 20.55 -19.45
N THR A 112 1.10 19.39 -19.17
CA THR A 112 1.16 18.79 -17.84
C THR A 112 2.08 19.59 -16.93
N ARG A 113 3.17 20.18 -17.46
CA ARG A 113 3.99 21.13 -16.69
C ARG A 113 3.19 22.37 -16.30
N ASP A 114 2.42 22.93 -17.21
CA ASP A 114 1.58 24.09 -16.91
C ASP A 114 0.46 23.73 -15.94
N ALA A 115 -0.13 22.53 -16.06
CA ALA A 115 -1.10 22.02 -15.10
C ALA A 115 -0.50 21.91 -13.71
N LEU A 116 0.73 21.39 -13.59
CA LEU A 116 1.43 21.35 -12.31
C LEU A 116 1.72 22.75 -11.76
N ILE A 117 2.19 23.69 -12.60
CA ILE A 117 2.40 25.09 -12.20
C ILE A 117 1.09 25.70 -11.68
N ARG A 118 -0.04 25.49 -12.36
CA ARG A 118 -1.34 25.97 -11.91
C ARG A 118 -1.80 25.31 -10.61
N ASP A 119 -1.62 24.00 -10.48
CA ASP A 119 -2.01 23.26 -9.29
C ASP A 119 -1.22 23.71 -8.06
N THR A 120 0.07 24.00 -8.23
CA THR A 120 0.95 24.39 -7.11
C THR A 120 1.01 25.90 -6.87
N ILE A 121 0.96 26.75 -7.91
CA ILE A 121 1.09 28.22 -7.82
C ILE A 121 -0.26 28.93 -8.01
N GLY A 122 -1.11 28.43 -8.91
CA GLY A 122 -2.36 29.07 -9.36
C GLY A 122 -3.56 28.94 -8.43
N GLN A 123 -3.55 28.03 -7.44
CA GLN A 123 -4.59 27.95 -6.40
C GLN A 123 -4.50 29.07 -5.35
N GLY A 124 -3.55 30.00 -5.50
CA GLY A 124 -3.37 31.14 -4.63
C GLY A 124 -4.35 32.29 -4.86
N ASP A 125 -5.63 32.13 -4.56
CA ASP A 125 -6.48 33.28 -4.24
C ASP A 125 -6.31 33.63 -2.75
N TRP A 126 -5.11 34.15 -2.46
CA TRP A 126 -4.67 34.52 -1.10
C TRP A 126 -5.46 35.70 -0.52
N ALA A 127 -6.30 36.36 -1.32
CA ALA A 127 -7.15 37.49 -0.90
C ALA A 127 -8.61 37.08 -0.61
N ALA A 128 -9.14 36.05 -1.27
CA ALA A 128 -10.55 35.65 -1.12
C ALA A 128 -10.91 34.91 0.18
N HIS A 129 -9.93 34.64 1.07
CA HIS A 129 -10.15 33.96 2.35
C HIS A 129 -10.42 34.92 3.54
N LEU A 130 -10.61 36.21 3.26
CA LEU A 130 -11.12 37.19 4.23
C LEU A 130 -12.64 37.35 4.09
N GLY A 131 -13.38 36.54 4.85
CA GLY A 131 -14.80 36.78 5.14
C GLY A 131 -15.79 36.15 4.14
N HIS A 132 -16.43 35.07 4.61
CA HIS A 132 -17.71 34.49 4.15
C HIS A 132 -17.71 33.59 2.89
N SER A 133 -17.56 32.27 3.11
CA SER A 133 -18.18 31.23 2.26
C SER A 133 -18.42 29.92 3.05
N PRO A 134 -19.60 29.25 2.96
CA PRO A 134 -19.97 28.11 3.79
C PRO A 134 -19.84 26.73 3.08
N SER A 135 -18.70 26.43 2.44
CA SER A 135 -18.43 25.12 1.82
C SER A 135 -17.19 24.46 2.43
N ARG A 136 -17.34 23.23 2.96
CA ARG A 136 -16.35 22.52 3.81
C ARG A 136 -15.48 21.46 3.06
N PHE A 137 -15.24 21.60 1.75
CA PHE A 137 -14.60 20.55 0.94
C PHE A 137 -13.38 20.98 0.10
N VAL A 138 -12.63 21.98 0.55
CA VAL A 138 -11.37 22.37 -0.10
C VAL A 138 -10.30 22.47 0.97
N ASN A 139 -9.11 21.93 0.70
CA ASN A 139 -7.85 21.97 1.46
C ASN A 139 -7.52 20.75 2.34
N ALA A 140 -6.75 19.80 1.80
CA ALA A 140 -6.19 18.68 2.58
C ALA A 140 -4.65 18.65 2.65
N ALA A 141 -3.93 19.49 1.89
CA ALA A 141 -2.49 19.71 2.12
C ALA A 141 -2.21 20.95 2.99
N THR A 142 -3.21 21.82 3.18
CA THR A 142 -3.08 23.11 3.89
C THR A 142 -3.66 23.10 5.33
N TRP A 143 -4.27 21.99 5.79
CA TRP A 143 -5.00 21.95 7.09
C TRP A 143 -4.33 21.21 8.24
N GLY A 144 -3.07 20.78 8.12
CA GLY A 144 -2.26 20.46 9.29
C GLY A 144 -1.98 21.68 10.18
N LEU A 145 -2.06 22.89 9.62
CA LEU A 145 -1.54 24.12 10.26
C LEU A 145 -2.60 25.13 10.72
N VAL A 146 -3.86 25.06 10.28
CA VAL A 146 -4.90 26.00 10.80
C VAL A 146 -5.47 25.54 12.16
N LEU A 147 -5.28 24.28 12.57
CA LEU A 147 -5.73 23.80 13.89
C LEU A 147 -4.70 23.92 15.02
N ALA A 148 -3.44 24.26 14.74
CA ALA A 148 -2.40 24.46 15.76
C ALA A 148 -2.09 25.94 16.08
N GLY A 149 -2.79 26.88 15.43
CA GLY A 149 -2.49 28.32 15.50
C GLY A 149 -3.34 29.15 16.48
N ARG A 150 -4.03 28.54 17.45
CA ARG A 150 -4.72 29.33 18.49
C ARG A 150 -3.77 29.61 19.65
N LEU A 151 -2.98 30.68 19.50
CA LEU A 151 -2.63 31.70 20.51
C LEU A 151 -1.28 32.38 20.15
N ALA A 152 -1.30 33.43 19.32
CA ALA A 152 -0.37 34.58 19.39
C ALA A 152 -0.72 35.65 18.33
N PRO A 153 -1.07 36.89 18.72
CA PRO A 153 -1.32 37.99 17.78
C PRO A 153 -0.06 38.85 17.57
N ALA A 154 0.72 38.61 16.50
CA ALA A 154 1.77 39.54 16.05
C ALA A 154 2.29 39.34 14.60
N ALA A 155 1.59 38.60 13.73
CA ALA A 155 2.10 38.23 12.39
C ALA A 155 1.37 38.90 11.19
N GLU A 156 0.64 40.00 11.40
CA GLU A 156 -0.26 40.56 10.38
C GLU A 156 0.35 41.58 9.38
N ARG A 157 1.66 41.90 9.42
CA ARG A 157 2.21 42.97 8.54
C ARG A 157 3.34 42.61 7.58
N ARG A 158 3.78 41.35 7.49
CA ARG A 158 4.88 40.96 6.58
C ARG A 158 4.55 39.97 5.47
N ALA A 159 3.39 39.31 5.49
CA ALA A 159 2.96 38.37 4.44
C ALA A 159 2.39 39.05 3.16
N ALA A 160 2.13 40.36 3.17
CA ALA A 160 1.49 41.06 2.05
C ALA A 160 2.44 41.41 0.87
N GLY A 161 3.77 41.26 1.01
CA GLY A 161 4.74 41.74 0.03
C GLY A 161 5.10 40.77 -1.11
N LEU A 162 5.14 39.46 -0.84
CA LEU A 162 5.64 38.44 -1.79
C LEU A 162 4.54 37.82 -2.65
N SER A 163 3.40 37.45 -2.05
CA SER A 163 2.25 36.85 -2.75
C SER A 163 1.65 37.80 -3.80
N GLY A 164 1.61 39.11 -3.50
CA GLY A 164 1.15 40.12 -4.46
C GLY A 164 2.12 40.35 -5.62
N THR A 165 3.40 39.95 -5.50
CA THR A 165 4.43 40.22 -6.52
C THR A 165 4.58 39.04 -7.48
N LEU A 166 4.50 37.79 -6.98
CA LEU A 166 4.45 36.60 -7.83
C LEU A 166 3.13 36.51 -8.62
N ALA A 167 1.99 36.81 -7.99
CA ALA A 167 0.70 36.89 -8.67
C ALA A 167 0.69 37.98 -9.77
N ARG A 168 1.37 39.11 -9.54
CA ARG A 168 1.56 40.15 -10.58
C ARG A 168 2.49 39.74 -11.71
N VAL A 169 3.47 38.87 -11.47
CA VAL A 169 4.37 38.32 -12.50
C VAL A 169 3.64 37.28 -13.36
N VAL A 170 2.84 36.41 -12.75
CA VAL A 170 1.94 35.48 -13.46
C VAL A 170 0.92 36.26 -14.30
N ALA A 171 0.32 37.32 -13.73
CA ALA A 171 -0.67 38.17 -14.40
C ALA A 171 -0.09 39.10 -15.50
N ARG A 172 1.22 39.43 -15.47
CA ARG A 172 1.88 40.30 -16.48
C ARG A 172 2.72 39.55 -17.52
N GLY A 173 3.18 38.33 -17.24
CA GLY A 173 4.09 37.57 -18.11
C GLY A 173 3.59 36.21 -18.60
N GLY A 174 2.47 35.71 -18.06
CA GLY A 174 1.92 34.40 -18.40
C GLY A 174 2.73 33.20 -17.89
N GLU A 175 2.13 32.01 -17.96
CA GLU A 175 2.76 30.72 -17.59
C GLU A 175 4.12 30.46 -18.28
N PRO A 176 4.36 30.86 -19.55
CA PRO A 176 5.67 30.70 -20.20
C PRO A 176 6.83 31.44 -19.53
N LEU A 177 6.58 32.62 -18.95
CA LEU A 177 7.62 33.40 -18.26
C LEU A 177 8.00 32.75 -16.91
N VAL A 178 7.01 32.23 -16.18
CA VAL A 178 7.23 31.45 -14.95
C VAL A 178 8.04 30.19 -15.27
N ARG A 179 7.68 29.48 -16.34
CA ARG A 179 8.42 28.30 -16.81
C ARG A 179 9.88 28.64 -17.14
N ALA A 180 10.12 29.74 -17.86
CA ALA A 180 11.47 30.20 -18.18
C ALA A 180 12.26 30.57 -16.91
N GLY A 181 11.63 31.25 -15.95
CA GLY A 181 12.21 31.60 -14.65
C GLY A 181 12.57 30.38 -13.80
N VAL A 182 11.67 29.41 -13.65
CA VAL A 182 11.93 28.15 -12.93
C VAL A 182 13.03 27.35 -13.60
N ASN A 183 13.01 27.23 -14.93
CA ASN A 183 14.06 26.54 -15.68
C ASN A 183 15.44 27.20 -15.51
N GLN A 184 15.50 28.53 -15.43
CA GLN A 184 16.75 29.25 -15.22
C GLN A 184 17.25 29.16 -13.78
N ALA A 185 16.33 29.23 -12.79
CA ALA A 185 16.64 29.01 -11.38
C ALA A 185 17.16 27.59 -11.14
N MET A 186 16.52 26.59 -11.73
CA MET A 186 16.94 25.19 -11.62
C MET A 186 18.30 24.92 -12.25
N ARG A 187 18.62 25.47 -13.42
CA ARG A 187 19.97 25.33 -14.01
C ARG A 187 21.06 25.94 -13.12
N ARG A 188 20.74 27.02 -12.40
CA ARG A 188 21.65 27.62 -11.41
C ARG A 188 21.76 26.78 -10.13
N MET A 189 20.68 26.13 -9.70
CA MET A 189 20.67 25.24 -8.53
C MET A 189 21.28 23.86 -8.81
N GLY A 190 21.18 23.32 -10.03
CA GLY A 190 21.75 22.03 -10.42
C GLY A 190 23.26 21.96 -10.18
N GLY A 191 23.99 23.04 -10.45
CA GLY A 191 25.42 23.16 -10.15
C GLY A 191 25.79 23.21 -8.65
N GLN A 192 24.81 23.22 -7.74
CA GLN A 192 25.02 23.14 -6.29
C GLN A 192 24.74 21.75 -5.72
N TYR A 193 24.01 20.90 -6.45
CA TYR A 193 23.58 19.57 -5.99
C TYR A 193 24.31 18.42 -6.66
N VAL A 194 24.85 18.64 -7.86
CA VAL A 194 25.87 17.78 -8.46
C VAL A 194 27.18 18.55 -8.55
N THR A 195 28.28 17.87 -8.28
CA THR A 195 29.63 18.38 -8.52
C THR A 195 29.94 18.44 -10.02
N GLY A 196 29.14 17.80 -10.86
CA GLY A 196 29.20 17.93 -12.31
C GLY A 196 28.22 16.98 -13.01
N GLU A 197 27.85 17.29 -14.25
CA GLU A 197 27.00 16.41 -15.05
C GLU A 197 27.74 15.14 -15.50
N THR A 198 29.07 15.22 -15.58
CA THR A 198 29.96 14.12 -15.97
C THR A 198 31.11 13.99 -14.96
N ILE A 199 31.69 12.80 -14.85
CA ILE A 199 32.82 12.56 -13.94
C ILE A 199 34.02 13.47 -14.27
N ALA A 200 34.28 13.74 -15.56
CA ALA A 200 35.34 14.63 -15.98
C ALA A 200 35.12 16.08 -15.50
N GLN A 201 33.87 16.54 -15.50
CA GLN A 201 33.52 17.85 -14.95
C GLN A 201 33.67 17.85 -13.42
N ALA A 202 33.16 16.83 -12.74
CA ALA A 202 33.22 16.72 -11.29
C ALA A 202 34.67 16.72 -10.78
N LEU A 203 35.57 15.99 -11.45
CA LEU A 203 37.01 15.98 -11.15
C LEU A 203 37.67 17.36 -11.33
N ARG A 204 37.27 18.15 -12.33
CA ARG A 204 37.77 19.52 -12.48
C ARG A 204 37.28 20.43 -11.36
N GLN A 205 36.02 20.28 -10.96
CA GLN A 205 35.40 21.08 -9.90
C GLN A 205 35.87 20.70 -8.49
N ALA A 206 36.38 19.47 -8.30
CA ALA A 206 36.94 19.00 -7.04
C ALA A 206 38.30 19.66 -6.68
N ARG A 207 39.12 20.04 -7.67
CA ARG A 207 40.50 20.51 -7.47
C ARG A 207 40.67 21.65 -6.44
N PRO A 208 39.84 22.71 -6.42
CA PRO A 208 39.97 23.78 -5.43
C PRO A 208 39.76 23.29 -4.00
N GLN A 209 38.87 22.32 -3.77
CA GLN A 209 38.65 21.72 -2.47
C GLN A 209 39.81 20.78 -2.10
N GLU A 210 40.32 19.99 -3.07
CA GLU A 210 41.50 19.14 -2.85
C GLU A 210 42.73 19.95 -2.43
N ALA A 211 42.95 21.12 -3.04
CA ALA A 211 44.05 22.02 -2.69
C ALA A 211 43.97 22.55 -1.24
N ARG A 212 42.78 22.49 -0.61
CA ARG A 212 42.56 22.89 0.78
C ARG A 212 42.68 21.72 1.77
N GLY A 213 42.89 20.50 1.27
CA GLY A 213 43.03 19.28 2.09
C GLY A 213 41.79 18.38 2.13
N PHE A 214 40.74 18.69 1.35
CA PHE A 214 39.62 17.75 1.18
C PHE A 214 40.01 16.61 0.23
N THR A 215 39.27 15.51 0.31
CA THR A 215 39.26 14.45 -0.71
C THR A 215 37.84 14.22 -1.20
N HIS A 216 37.64 13.35 -2.20
CA HIS A 216 36.31 13.10 -2.77
C HIS A 216 35.96 11.61 -2.82
N SER A 217 34.66 11.31 -2.73
CA SER A 217 34.06 10.04 -3.10
C SER A 217 32.93 10.34 -4.08
N PHE A 218 33.06 9.94 -5.34
CA PHE A 218 32.06 10.27 -6.35
C PHE A 218 30.86 9.30 -6.30
N ASP A 219 29.65 9.84 -6.32
CA ASP A 219 28.39 9.10 -6.40
C ASP A 219 27.77 9.31 -7.77
N MET A 220 27.69 8.26 -8.57
CA MET A 220 27.19 8.33 -9.94
C MET A 220 25.65 8.37 -10.03
N LEU A 221 24.95 8.52 -8.90
CA LEU A 221 23.49 8.65 -8.79
C LEU A 221 22.66 7.47 -9.34
N GLY A 222 23.31 6.41 -9.82
CA GLY A 222 22.63 5.19 -10.25
C GLY A 222 22.10 4.41 -9.05
N GLU A 223 20.81 4.06 -9.10
CA GLU A 223 20.13 3.18 -8.14
C GLU A 223 18.96 2.46 -8.81
N ALA A 224 18.49 1.38 -8.15
CA ALA A 224 17.26 0.66 -8.51
C ALA A 224 17.12 0.35 -10.01
N ALA A 225 18.06 -0.41 -10.57
CA ALA A 225 17.93 -0.90 -11.94
C ALA A 225 16.62 -1.67 -12.09
N MET A 226 15.82 -1.35 -13.12
CA MET A 226 14.52 -2.01 -13.32
C MET A 226 14.64 -3.23 -14.22
N ASN A 227 15.65 -3.25 -15.10
CA ASN A 227 15.92 -4.34 -16.03
C ASN A 227 17.43 -4.53 -16.28
N ALA A 228 17.80 -5.58 -17.02
CA ALA A 228 19.19 -5.85 -17.38
C ALA A 228 19.89 -4.70 -18.13
N ALA A 229 19.16 -3.91 -18.93
CA ALA A 229 19.74 -2.80 -19.69
C ALA A 229 20.14 -1.63 -18.78
N ASP A 230 19.32 -1.32 -17.77
CA ASP A 230 19.68 -0.35 -16.72
C ASP A 230 20.92 -0.80 -15.96
N ALA A 231 20.97 -2.07 -15.53
CA ALA A 231 22.12 -2.62 -14.82
C ALA A 231 23.40 -2.57 -15.68
N ALA A 232 23.30 -2.86 -16.97
CA ALA A 232 24.42 -2.76 -17.91
C ALA A 232 24.89 -1.31 -18.09
N ARG A 233 23.96 -0.35 -18.23
CA ARG A 233 24.24 1.09 -18.31
C ARG A 233 25.00 1.56 -17.07
N TYR A 234 24.47 1.29 -15.88
CA TYR A 234 25.12 1.69 -14.63
C TYR A 234 26.48 1.02 -14.44
N THR A 235 26.64 -0.24 -14.85
CA THR A 235 27.95 -0.91 -14.83
C THR A 235 28.97 -0.17 -15.71
N ALA A 236 28.56 0.27 -16.91
CA ALA A 236 29.41 1.05 -17.80
C ALA A 236 29.75 2.43 -17.21
N ASP A 237 28.78 3.10 -16.61
CA ASP A 237 28.97 4.41 -15.96
C ASP A 237 29.97 4.33 -14.80
N TYR A 238 29.84 3.31 -13.93
CA TYR A 238 30.81 3.07 -12.87
C TYR A 238 32.19 2.70 -13.40
N THR A 239 32.27 1.89 -14.46
CA THR A 239 33.55 1.51 -15.08
C THR A 239 34.27 2.75 -15.63
N HIS A 240 33.54 3.62 -16.36
CA HIS A 240 34.07 4.87 -16.88
C HIS A 240 34.53 5.80 -15.75
N ALA A 241 33.73 5.93 -14.69
CA ALA A 241 34.08 6.75 -13.54
C ALA A 241 35.33 6.24 -12.82
N ILE A 242 35.46 4.94 -12.58
CA ILE A 242 36.65 4.34 -11.95
C ILE A 242 37.91 4.67 -12.74
N HIS A 243 37.90 4.55 -14.06
CA HIS A 243 39.05 4.92 -14.89
C HIS A 243 39.41 6.40 -14.79
N ALA A 244 38.41 7.29 -14.84
CA ALA A 244 38.65 8.74 -14.74
C ALA A 244 39.19 9.13 -13.35
N ILE A 245 38.64 8.54 -12.29
CA ILE A 245 39.06 8.76 -10.90
C ILE A 245 40.46 8.20 -10.67
N GLY A 246 40.76 7.00 -11.16
CA GLY A 246 42.08 6.36 -11.06
C GLY A 246 43.17 7.22 -11.71
N ALA A 247 42.92 7.71 -12.93
CA ALA A 247 43.84 8.62 -13.62
C ALA A 247 44.05 9.94 -12.85
N ALA A 248 42.99 10.50 -12.27
CA ALA A 248 43.08 11.72 -11.46
C ALA A 248 43.69 11.50 -10.06
N SER A 249 43.58 10.27 -9.52
CA SER A 249 44.18 9.90 -8.24
C SER A 249 45.70 9.96 -8.31
N ALA A 250 46.29 9.54 -9.44
CA ALA A 250 47.72 9.58 -9.72
C ALA A 250 48.57 8.91 -8.62
N GLY A 251 48.10 7.77 -8.09
CA GLY A 251 48.82 6.99 -7.07
C GLY A 251 48.74 7.54 -5.65
N ARG A 252 47.82 8.47 -5.35
CA ARG A 252 47.58 8.98 -3.98
C ARG A 252 47.00 7.94 -3.01
N GLY A 253 46.61 6.77 -3.51
CA GLY A 253 46.06 5.67 -2.73
C GLY A 253 44.62 5.91 -2.24
N PRO A 254 44.01 4.92 -1.57
CA PRO A 254 42.60 4.96 -1.19
C PRO A 254 42.28 5.97 -0.07
N PHE A 255 43.28 6.37 0.71
CA PHE A 255 43.10 7.30 1.83
C PHE A 255 43.29 8.77 1.42
N ALA A 256 44.38 9.10 0.73
CA ALA A 256 44.69 10.49 0.34
C ALA A 256 44.14 10.86 -1.05
N GLY A 257 43.85 9.87 -1.90
CA GLY A 257 43.26 10.07 -3.22
C GLY A 257 41.73 10.05 -3.21
N PRO A 258 41.08 10.36 -4.34
CA PRO A 258 39.65 10.22 -4.51
C PRO A 258 39.21 8.74 -4.59
N GLY A 259 37.93 8.51 -4.35
CA GLY A 259 37.29 7.19 -4.50
C GLY A 259 35.93 7.28 -5.17
N ILE A 260 35.23 6.14 -5.22
CA ILE A 260 33.88 6.02 -5.78
C ILE A 260 32.95 5.33 -4.79
N SER A 261 31.66 5.70 -4.84
CA SER A 261 30.58 5.01 -4.14
C SER A 261 29.67 4.32 -5.15
N ILE A 262 29.34 3.05 -4.90
CA ILE A 262 28.43 2.26 -5.73
C ILE A 262 27.22 1.81 -4.93
N LYS A 263 26.07 1.66 -5.59
CA LYS A 263 24.86 1.03 -5.03
C LYS A 263 24.63 -0.31 -5.69
N LEU A 264 24.36 -1.34 -4.89
CA LEU A 264 24.19 -2.70 -5.37
C LEU A 264 22.90 -2.85 -6.19
N SER A 265 21.84 -2.12 -5.82
CA SER A 265 20.59 -2.07 -6.60
C SER A 265 20.75 -1.50 -8.01
N ALA A 266 21.78 -0.68 -8.28
CA ALA A 266 22.06 -0.17 -9.63
C ALA A 266 22.65 -1.25 -10.53
N LEU A 267 23.26 -2.29 -9.96
CA LEU A 267 24.06 -3.27 -10.71
C LEU A 267 23.31 -4.58 -10.97
N HIS A 268 22.09 -4.73 -10.44
CA HIS A 268 21.25 -5.90 -10.68
C HIS A 268 19.77 -5.59 -10.47
N PRO A 269 18.89 -5.93 -11.43
CA PRO A 269 17.48 -5.55 -11.35
C PRO A 269 16.69 -6.31 -10.28
N ARG A 270 17.20 -7.47 -9.84
CA ARG A 270 16.60 -8.28 -8.79
C ARG A 270 17.51 -8.39 -7.55
N TYR A 271 18.04 -7.26 -7.09
CA TYR A 271 18.82 -7.20 -5.84
C TYR A 271 17.89 -7.27 -4.62
N VAL A 272 17.42 -8.49 -4.34
CA VAL A 272 16.49 -8.85 -3.25
C VAL A 272 16.83 -10.23 -2.72
N ARG A 273 16.56 -10.50 -1.43
CA ARG A 273 16.91 -11.78 -0.78
C ARG A 273 16.30 -13.01 -1.46
N ALA A 274 15.08 -12.90 -2.00
CA ALA A 274 14.44 -13.99 -2.72
C ALA A 274 15.22 -14.45 -3.96
N GLN A 275 16.10 -13.62 -4.52
CA GLN A 275 16.88 -13.89 -5.74
C GLN A 275 18.39 -13.98 -5.43
N ARG A 276 18.73 -14.49 -4.24
CA ARG A 276 20.11 -14.55 -3.74
C ARG A 276 21.02 -15.35 -4.69
N ASP A 277 20.57 -16.47 -5.24
CA ASP A 277 21.30 -17.23 -6.26
C ASP A 277 21.73 -16.37 -7.46
N ARG A 278 20.82 -15.57 -8.03
CA ARG A 278 21.13 -14.63 -9.13
C ARG A 278 22.07 -13.55 -8.66
N VAL A 279 21.86 -13.00 -7.48
CA VAL A 279 22.73 -11.96 -6.93
C VAL A 279 24.16 -12.47 -6.79
N MET A 280 24.35 -13.67 -6.24
CA MET A 280 25.70 -14.24 -6.10
C MET A 280 26.30 -14.67 -7.45
N ALA A 281 25.48 -15.08 -8.43
CA ALA A 281 25.95 -15.52 -9.74
C ALA A 281 26.15 -14.40 -10.78
N GLU A 282 25.41 -13.29 -10.66
CA GLU A 282 25.34 -12.22 -11.67
C GLU A 282 25.84 -10.87 -11.12
N LEU A 283 25.41 -10.48 -9.90
CA LEU A 283 25.80 -9.20 -9.30
C LEU A 283 27.22 -9.25 -8.73
N LEU A 284 27.55 -10.26 -7.94
CA LEU A 284 28.88 -10.39 -7.32
C LEU A 284 30.01 -10.32 -8.37
N PRO A 285 29.97 -11.02 -9.52
CA PRO A 285 31.02 -10.89 -10.54
C PRO A 285 31.16 -9.47 -11.10
N ARG A 286 30.05 -8.73 -11.27
CA ARG A 286 30.09 -7.32 -11.71
C ARG A 286 30.79 -6.45 -10.66
N VAL A 287 30.43 -6.59 -9.39
CA VAL A 287 31.07 -5.84 -8.30
C VAL A 287 32.54 -6.21 -8.16
N ALA A 288 32.89 -7.50 -8.28
CA ALA A 288 34.27 -7.96 -8.24
C ALA A 288 35.10 -7.39 -9.41
N ALA A 289 34.52 -7.25 -10.60
CA ALA A 289 35.19 -6.59 -11.73
C ALA A 289 35.47 -5.10 -11.43
N LEU A 290 34.49 -4.37 -10.90
CA LEU A 290 34.68 -2.96 -10.49
C LEU A 290 35.73 -2.84 -9.37
N ALA A 291 35.74 -3.75 -8.40
CA ALA A 291 36.73 -3.79 -7.33
C ALA A 291 38.14 -4.07 -7.85
N ARG A 292 38.31 -5.00 -8.80
CA ARG A 292 39.61 -5.25 -9.46
C ARG A 292 40.11 -4.01 -10.21
N LEU A 293 39.22 -3.28 -10.87
CA LEU A 293 39.56 -2.00 -11.53
C LEU A 293 39.99 -0.93 -10.51
N ALA A 294 39.25 -0.78 -9.41
CA ALA A 294 39.59 0.16 -8.35
C ALA A 294 40.92 -0.20 -7.67
N ARG A 295 41.20 -1.49 -7.47
CA ARG A 295 42.49 -1.98 -6.99
C ARG A 295 43.63 -1.64 -7.93
N ARG A 296 43.46 -1.82 -9.24
CA ARG A 296 44.50 -1.55 -10.24
C ARG A 296 45.02 -0.11 -10.14
N ASP A 297 44.12 0.84 -9.94
CA ASP A 297 44.44 2.27 -9.86
C ASP A 297 44.58 2.77 -8.40
N ASP A 298 44.57 1.84 -7.44
CA ASP A 298 44.66 2.06 -5.98
C ASP A 298 43.75 3.17 -5.44
N ILE A 299 42.47 3.14 -5.83
CA ILE A 299 41.44 4.07 -5.32
C ILE A 299 40.48 3.36 -4.36
N GLY A 300 39.75 4.14 -3.55
CA GLY A 300 38.68 3.60 -2.71
C GLY A 300 37.43 3.25 -3.52
N LEU A 301 36.82 2.09 -3.26
CA LEU A 301 35.49 1.71 -3.76
C LEU A 301 34.61 1.36 -2.56
N ASN A 302 33.60 2.18 -2.31
CA ASN A 302 32.69 2.03 -1.20
C ASN A 302 31.34 1.48 -1.65
N ILE A 303 30.87 0.41 -1.00
CA ILE A 303 29.52 -0.13 -1.20
C ILE A 303 28.56 0.62 -0.27
N ASP A 304 27.64 1.39 -0.86
CA ASP A 304 26.62 2.12 -0.12
C ASP A 304 25.59 1.19 0.50
N ALA A 305 25.08 1.56 1.69
CA ALA A 305 24.01 0.84 2.37
C ALA A 305 22.64 1.39 1.96
N GLU A 306 21.72 0.48 1.66
CA GLU A 306 20.38 0.76 1.15
C GLU A 306 19.33 0.43 2.24
N GLU A 307 18.24 -0.26 1.91
CA GLU A 307 17.21 -0.66 2.88
C GLU A 307 17.65 -1.82 3.79
N ALA A 308 16.98 -1.98 4.94
CA ALA A 308 17.37 -2.91 5.99
C ALA A 308 17.31 -4.39 5.58
N ASP A 309 16.38 -4.74 4.67
CA ASP A 309 16.19 -6.09 4.11
C ASP A 309 17.31 -6.55 3.16
N ARG A 310 18.19 -5.62 2.75
CA ARG A 310 19.34 -5.89 1.87
C ARG A 310 20.66 -6.06 2.61
N LEU A 311 20.69 -5.79 3.93
CA LEU A 311 21.95 -5.81 4.70
C LEU A 311 22.63 -7.18 4.66
N ASP A 312 21.91 -8.26 4.98
CA ASP A 312 22.50 -9.60 5.02
C ASP A 312 23.02 -10.08 3.66
N LEU A 313 22.31 -9.70 2.59
CA LEU A 313 22.70 -10.00 1.21
C LEU A 313 23.94 -9.21 0.78
N SER A 314 24.04 -7.93 1.16
CA SER A 314 25.23 -7.12 0.91
C SER A 314 26.47 -7.65 1.64
N LEU A 315 26.30 -8.24 2.83
CA LEU A 315 27.38 -8.86 3.58
C LEU A 315 27.91 -10.13 2.90
N ASP A 316 27.05 -10.92 2.27
CA ASP A 316 27.49 -12.09 1.50
C ASP A 316 28.38 -11.67 0.31
N ILE A 317 28.06 -10.55 -0.34
CA ILE A 317 28.90 -9.95 -1.39
C ILE A 317 30.22 -9.45 -0.80
N LEU A 318 30.19 -8.70 0.31
CA LEU A 318 31.39 -8.18 0.94
C LEU A 318 32.33 -9.31 1.39
N GLU A 319 31.80 -10.35 2.04
CA GLU A 319 32.57 -11.52 2.48
C GLU A 319 33.24 -12.21 1.29
N ALA A 320 32.53 -12.38 0.17
CA ALA A 320 33.09 -12.95 -1.05
C ALA A 320 34.21 -12.08 -1.66
N LEU A 321 34.05 -10.75 -1.68
CA LEU A 321 35.09 -9.82 -2.14
C LEU A 321 36.33 -9.84 -1.23
N CYS A 322 36.13 -9.91 0.09
CA CYS A 322 37.21 -10.08 1.06
C CYS A 322 37.90 -11.45 0.93
N ALA A 323 37.25 -12.47 0.39
CA ALA A 323 37.88 -13.76 0.12
C ALA A 323 38.60 -13.82 -1.25
N ASP A 324 38.34 -12.87 -2.16
CA ASP A 324 38.88 -12.88 -3.52
C ASP A 324 40.41 -12.64 -3.52
N PRO A 325 41.23 -13.61 -3.98
CA PRO A 325 42.69 -13.47 -4.01
C PRO A 325 43.17 -12.35 -4.95
N ASP A 326 42.40 -12.00 -5.98
CA ASP A 326 42.76 -10.92 -6.90
C ASP A 326 42.68 -9.55 -6.24
N LEU A 327 42.02 -9.46 -5.08
CA LEU A 327 41.91 -8.25 -4.26
C LEU A 327 42.91 -8.24 -3.10
N ALA A 328 43.85 -9.19 -3.04
CA ALA A 328 44.85 -9.23 -1.98
C ALA A 328 45.77 -8.00 -2.00
N GLY A 329 46.14 -7.53 -0.80
CA GLY A 329 47.01 -6.38 -0.57
C GLY A 329 46.36 -5.00 -0.78
N TRP A 330 45.09 -4.94 -1.20
CA TRP A 330 44.37 -3.69 -1.42
C TRP A 330 43.44 -3.37 -0.26
N ASN A 331 43.59 -2.16 0.30
CA ASN A 331 42.82 -1.66 1.44
C ASN A 331 41.81 -0.56 1.06
N GLY A 332 41.45 -0.49 -0.23
CA GLY A 332 40.45 0.46 -0.75
C GLY A 332 39.02 -0.07 -0.76
N LEU A 333 38.78 -1.30 -0.28
CA LEU A 333 37.43 -1.87 -0.21
C LEU A 333 36.66 -1.24 0.95
N GLY A 334 35.54 -0.60 0.64
CA GLY A 334 34.72 0.13 1.59
C GLY A 334 33.29 -0.38 1.72
N PHE A 335 32.69 -0.15 2.89
CA PHE A 335 31.33 -0.58 3.22
C PHE A 335 30.65 0.41 4.19
N VAL A 336 29.36 0.70 3.96
CA VAL A 336 28.60 1.64 4.80
C VAL A 336 27.87 0.93 5.94
N VAL A 337 27.94 1.51 7.14
CA VAL A 337 27.15 1.12 8.33
C VAL A 337 26.16 2.23 8.64
N GLN A 338 24.88 1.89 8.76
CA GLN A 338 23.83 2.84 9.12
C GLN A 338 23.50 2.74 10.62
N ALA A 339 23.94 3.72 11.41
CA ALA A 339 23.78 3.75 12.87
C ALA A 339 22.33 3.79 13.36
N TYR A 340 21.37 4.17 12.50
CA TYR A 340 19.95 4.14 12.83
C TYR A 340 19.38 2.71 12.92
N GLN A 341 20.09 1.68 12.42
CA GLN A 341 19.66 0.30 12.52
C GLN A 341 20.03 -0.25 13.90
N LYS A 342 19.12 -1.03 14.49
CA LYS A 342 19.33 -1.69 15.79
C LYS A 342 20.52 -2.66 15.82
N ARG A 343 20.87 -3.15 14.64
CA ARG A 343 21.99 -4.07 14.36
C ARG A 343 23.35 -3.39 14.17
N ALA A 344 23.41 -2.07 14.04
CA ALA A 344 24.63 -1.35 13.63
C ALA A 344 25.84 -1.65 14.53
N LEU A 345 25.62 -1.68 15.85
CA LEU A 345 26.68 -1.94 16.82
C LEU A 345 27.29 -3.35 16.65
N THR A 346 26.49 -4.36 16.34
CA THR A 346 26.97 -5.72 16.06
C THR A 346 27.55 -5.83 14.66
N LEU A 347 27.00 -5.10 13.68
CA LEU A 347 27.56 -5.01 12.33
C LEU A 347 29.01 -4.52 12.37
N THR A 348 29.33 -3.50 13.18
CA THR A 348 30.73 -3.06 13.33
C THR A 348 31.65 -4.16 13.86
N ALA A 349 31.17 -5.02 14.77
CA ALA A 349 31.94 -6.16 15.25
C ALA A 349 32.12 -7.25 14.17
N VAL A 350 31.09 -7.50 13.34
CA VAL A 350 31.17 -8.38 12.17
C VAL A 350 32.24 -7.89 11.19
N LEU A 351 32.27 -6.57 10.90
CA LEU A 351 33.23 -5.99 9.98
C LEU A 351 34.67 -6.02 10.52
N VAL A 352 34.87 -5.77 11.82
CA VAL A 352 36.19 -5.92 12.47
C VAL A 352 36.69 -7.35 12.39
N ASP A 353 35.83 -8.33 12.68
CA ASP A 353 36.15 -9.76 12.54
C ASP A 353 36.50 -10.13 11.08
N LEU A 354 35.68 -9.71 10.12
CA LEU A 354 35.92 -9.95 8.71
C LEU A 354 37.24 -9.35 8.22
N ALA A 355 37.52 -8.09 8.60
CA ALA A 355 38.78 -7.40 8.28
C ALA A 355 39.99 -8.19 8.80
N ARG A 356 39.97 -8.59 10.08
CA ARG A 356 41.06 -9.37 10.70
C ARG A 356 41.27 -10.72 10.03
N ARG A 357 40.19 -11.48 9.76
CA ARG A 357 40.29 -12.81 9.13
C ARG A 357 40.69 -12.75 7.65
N SER A 358 40.33 -11.68 6.95
CA SER A 358 40.68 -11.48 5.53
C SER A 358 42.02 -10.78 5.33
N GLY A 359 42.68 -10.32 6.40
CA GLY A 359 43.94 -9.57 6.34
C GLY A 359 43.81 -8.22 5.61
N ARG A 360 42.59 -7.65 5.55
CA ARG A 360 42.31 -6.37 4.90
C ARG A 360 41.91 -5.33 5.91
N ARG A 361 42.38 -4.10 5.71
CA ARG A 361 41.92 -2.95 6.45
C ARG A 361 40.74 -2.32 5.72
N LEU A 362 39.53 -2.57 6.19
CA LEU A 362 38.29 -2.12 5.51
C LEU A 362 38.05 -0.63 5.73
N MET A 363 37.66 0.08 4.68
CA MET A 363 37.17 1.46 4.79
C MET A 363 35.71 1.44 5.24
N VAL A 364 35.42 1.77 6.49
CA VAL A 364 34.04 1.69 6.98
C VAL A 364 33.46 3.08 7.16
N ARG A 365 32.50 3.41 6.30
CA ARG A 365 31.75 4.65 6.39
C ARG A 365 30.59 4.49 7.36
N LEU A 366 30.64 5.21 8.47
CA LEU A 366 29.54 5.27 9.42
C LEU A 366 28.65 6.46 9.06
N VAL A 367 27.38 6.17 8.74
CA VAL A 367 26.32 7.16 8.51
C VAL A 367 25.22 6.98 9.56
N LYS A 368 24.28 7.93 9.66
CA LYS A 368 23.05 7.69 10.42
C LYS A 368 22.12 6.74 9.68
N GLY A 369 21.64 7.14 8.51
CA GLY A 369 20.75 6.35 7.66
C GLY A 369 19.84 7.27 6.84
N ALA A 370 19.38 6.81 5.67
CA ALA A 370 18.66 7.63 4.69
C ALA A 370 17.25 7.12 4.34
N TYR A 371 16.81 6.01 4.95
CA TYR A 371 15.56 5.31 4.59
C TYR A 371 14.57 5.22 5.76
N TRP A 372 14.72 6.07 6.78
CA TRP A 372 14.07 5.85 8.09
C TRP A 372 12.55 5.73 8.01
N ASP A 373 11.89 6.65 7.32
CA ASP A 373 10.43 6.63 7.13
C ASP A 373 9.95 5.42 6.33
N THR A 374 10.71 5.01 5.33
CA THR A 374 10.48 3.82 4.52
C THR A 374 10.55 2.56 5.39
N GLU A 375 11.53 2.46 6.29
CA GLU A 375 11.65 1.33 7.21
C GLU A 375 10.48 1.25 8.21
N ILE A 376 10.02 2.40 8.73
CA ILE A 376 8.82 2.44 9.59
C ILE A 376 7.59 1.94 8.82
N LYS A 377 7.36 2.45 7.61
CA LYS A 377 6.23 2.03 6.76
C LYS A 377 6.31 0.55 6.40
N ARG A 378 7.47 0.06 5.94
CA ARG A 378 7.67 -1.34 5.53
C ARG A 378 7.42 -2.30 6.69
N ALA A 379 7.94 -2.02 7.89
CA ALA A 379 7.71 -2.85 9.07
C ALA A 379 6.23 -2.89 9.47
N GLN A 380 5.51 -1.76 9.42
CA GLN A 380 4.07 -1.70 9.69
C GLN A 380 3.25 -2.50 8.68
N VAL A 381 3.52 -2.32 7.38
CA VAL A 381 2.83 -3.05 6.30
C VAL A 381 3.10 -4.56 6.39
N ALA A 382 4.36 -4.95 6.64
CA ALA A 382 4.75 -6.35 6.78
C ALA A 382 4.22 -6.98 8.07
N GLY A 383 3.79 -6.19 9.07
CA GLY A 383 3.29 -6.71 10.35
C GLY A 383 4.39 -7.36 11.19
N LEU A 384 5.61 -6.81 11.15
CA LEU A 384 6.75 -7.31 11.92
C LEU A 384 6.56 -7.09 13.43
N GLU A 385 7.39 -7.72 14.25
CA GLU A 385 7.29 -7.59 15.71
C GLU A 385 7.72 -6.19 16.20
N ASP A 386 8.77 -5.63 15.60
CA ASP A 386 9.29 -4.30 15.89
C ASP A 386 9.95 -3.71 14.62
N PHE A 387 10.54 -2.52 14.73
CA PHE A 387 11.23 -1.86 13.63
C PHE A 387 12.69 -2.32 13.50
N PRO A 388 13.26 -2.37 12.28
CA PRO A 388 14.70 -2.60 12.09
C PRO A 388 15.58 -1.40 12.48
N VAL A 389 14.94 -0.24 12.69
CA VAL A 389 15.56 1.04 13.02
C VAL A 389 15.10 1.56 14.38
N PHE A 390 15.89 2.44 14.99
CA PHE A 390 15.48 3.22 16.15
C PHE A 390 14.34 4.17 15.79
N THR A 391 13.40 4.37 16.71
CA THR A 391 12.23 5.26 16.49
C THR A 391 12.47 6.68 17.02
N ARG A 392 13.49 6.88 17.88
CA ARG A 392 13.95 8.20 18.30
C ARG A 392 15.26 8.59 17.63
N LYS A 393 15.37 9.87 17.27
CA LYS A 393 16.60 10.42 16.67
C LYS A 393 17.78 10.34 17.64
N VAL A 394 17.57 10.62 18.93
CA VAL A 394 18.65 10.59 19.93
C VAL A 394 19.23 9.18 20.14
N HIS A 395 18.43 8.11 19.95
CA HIS A 395 18.93 6.74 20.00
C HIS A 395 19.86 6.42 18.83
N THR A 396 19.57 6.97 17.64
CA THR A 396 20.48 6.91 16.48
C THR A 396 21.80 7.63 16.77
N ASP A 397 21.77 8.80 17.42
CA ASP A 397 23.00 9.52 17.78
C ASP A 397 23.86 8.72 18.78
N LEU A 398 23.22 8.10 19.77
CA LEU A 398 23.90 7.22 20.72
C LEU A 398 24.52 6.01 20.01
N SER A 399 23.76 5.34 19.13
CA SER A 399 24.26 4.18 18.37
C SER A 399 25.43 4.58 17.45
N TYR A 400 25.38 5.77 16.84
CA TYR A 400 26.47 6.32 16.06
C TYR A 400 27.75 6.46 16.90
N ARG A 401 27.64 7.04 18.11
CA ARG A 401 28.78 7.15 19.03
C ARG A 401 29.34 5.78 19.43
N ALA A 402 28.48 4.83 19.80
CA ALA A 402 28.87 3.47 20.18
C ALA A 402 29.61 2.74 19.04
N CYS A 403 29.10 2.85 17.81
CA CYS A 403 29.73 2.28 16.62
C CYS A 403 31.10 2.93 16.35
N ALA A 404 31.19 4.26 16.45
CA ALA A 404 32.42 4.99 16.21
C ALA A 404 33.52 4.65 17.23
N GLU A 405 33.18 4.54 18.52
CA GLU A 405 34.10 4.12 19.58
C GLU A 405 34.68 2.72 19.29
N ARG A 406 33.84 1.78 18.85
CA ARG A 406 34.30 0.44 18.45
C ARG A 406 35.24 0.48 17.23
N MET A 407 34.93 1.30 16.23
CA MET A 407 35.79 1.44 15.05
C MET A 407 37.16 2.04 15.40
N LEU A 408 37.19 3.08 16.24
CA LEU A 408 38.43 3.72 16.70
C LEU A 408 39.30 2.79 17.54
N ALA A 409 38.70 1.83 18.23
CA ALA A 409 39.39 0.82 19.03
C ALA A 409 40.01 -0.33 18.20
N ALA A 410 39.79 -0.38 16.88
CA ALA A 410 40.36 -1.40 15.98
C ALA A 410 41.03 -0.77 14.74
N PRO A 411 41.99 0.17 14.91
CA PRO A 411 42.59 0.92 13.81
C PRO A 411 43.39 0.05 12.83
N GLU A 412 43.81 -1.15 13.23
CA GLU A 412 44.49 -2.14 12.38
C GLU A 412 43.54 -2.80 11.39
N ALA A 413 42.27 -2.96 11.77
CA ALA A 413 41.27 -3.68 11.01
C ALA A 413 40.39 -2.73 10.19
N ILE A 414 40.11 -1.54 10.73
CA ILE A 414 39.16 -0.60 10.13
C ILE A 414 39.83 0.75 9.92
N PHE A 415 39.57 1.35 8.75
CA PHE A 415 39.74 2.77 8.50
C PHE A 415 38.37 3.45 8.68
N PRO A 416 38.11 4.12 9.82
CA PRO A 416 36.80 4.71 10.10
C PRO A 416 36.59 5.98 9.27
N GLN A 417 35.42 6.11 8.65
CA GLN A 417 35.02 7.29 7.88
C GLN A 417 33.70 7.83 8.47
N PHE A 418 33.75 8.92 9.23
CA PHE A 418 32.61 9.45 9.97
C PHE A 418 31.82 10.45 9.12
N ALA A 419 30.74 10.00 8.49
CA ALA A 419 29.89 10.82 7.65
C ALA A 419 28.77 11.50 8.47
N THR A 420 28.94 12.80 8.75
CA THR A 420 27.97 13.57 9.55
C THR A 420 28.05 15.07 9.27
N HIS A 421 26.89 15.74 9.30
CA HIS A 421 26.78 17.21 9.31
C HIS A 421 26.47 17.77 10.70
N ASN A 422 26.43 16.91 11.73
CA ASN A 422 26.12 17.31 13.09
C ASN A 422 27.41 17.69 13.84
N ALA A 423 27.54 18.96 14.20
CA ALA A 423 28.72 19.48 14.89
C ALA A 423 28.96 18.83 16.27
N GLN A 424 27.89 18.45 16.98
CA GLN A 424 28.00 17.71 18.25
C GLN A 424 28.62 16.34 18.04
N THR A 425 28.14 15.60 17.04
CA THR A 425 28.71 14.28 16.71
C THR A 425 30.17 14.40 16.29
N LEU A 426 30.50 15.39 15.45
CA LEU A 426 31.87 15.66 15.03
C LEU A 426 32.78 15.98 16.22
N ALA A 427 32.37 16.94 17.06
CA ALA A 427 33.15 17.41 18.20
C ALA A 427 33.37 16.29 19.24
N ALA A 428 32.34 15.47 19.49
CA ALA A 428 32.45 14.33 20.39
C ALA A 428 33.49 13.33 19.90
N LEU A 429 33.47 12.99 18.59
CA LEU A 429 34.44 12.04 18.01
C LEU A 429 35.85 12.61 17.89
N HIS A 430 36.00 13.91 17.60
CA HIS A 430 37.30 14.57 17.63
C HIS A 430 37.91 14.54 19.03
N THR A 431 37.11 14.85 20.06
CA THR A 431 37.55 14.83 21.46
C THR A 431 37.93 13.41 21.89
N LEU A 432 37.10 12.43 21.53
CA LEU A 432 37.33 11.01 21.80
C LEU A 432 38.60 10.46 21.13
N ALA A 433 38.86 10.82 19.87
CA ALA A 433 40.03 10.33 19.14
C ALA A 433 41.37 10.88 19.68
N GLY A 434 41.30 11.99 20.42
CA GLY A 434 42.45 12.64 21.04
C GLY A 434 43.33 13.43 20.05
N PRO A 435 44.43 14.01 20.56
CA PRO A 435 45.32 14.86 19.77
C PRO A 435 46.15 14.07 18.75
N ASP A 436 46.52 12.83 19.06
CA ASP A 436 47.37 11.99 18.21
C ASP A 436 46.69 11.70 16.87
N PHE A 437 47.25 12.14 15.75
CA PHE A 437 46.65 11.91 14.45
C PHE A 437 47.71 11.77 13.35
N HIS A 438 47.41 10.90 12.39
CA HIS A 438 48.11 10.81 11.13
C HIS A 438 47.11 10.45 10.02
N LEU A 439 47.39 10.89 8.80
CA LEU A 439 46.56 10.56 7.64
C LEU A 439 46.45 9.03 7.50
N GLY A 440 45.23 8.54 7.29
CA GLY A 440 44.95 7.12 7.29
C GLY A 440 44.54 6.53 8.65
N ARG A 441 44.57 7.29 9.76
CA ARG A 441 44.01 6.83 11.04
C ARG A 441 42.48 6.74 10.99
N TYR A 442 41.83 7.85 10.66
CA TYR A 442 40.39 7.98 10.37
C TYR A 442 40.17 9.25 9.51
N GLU A 443 38.97 9.40 8.95
CA GLU A 443 38.55 10.66 8.30
C GLU A 443 37.10 11.02 8.68
N PHE A 444 36.75 12.29 8.50
CA PHE A 444 35.35 12.68 8.42
C PHE A 444 34.85 12.65 6.98
N GLN A 445 33.54 12.64 6.80
CA GLN A 445 32.93 12.83 5.50
C GLN A 445 31.73 13.76 5.58
N CYS A 446 31.48 14.43 4.46
CA CYS A 446 30.35 15.31 4.30
C CYS A 446 29.81 15.24 2.88
N LEU A 447 28.64 15.80 2.66
CA LEU A 447 28.05 15.91 1.33
C LEU A 447 28.42 17.24 0.68
N HIS A 448 28.67 17.17 -0.63
CA HIS A 448 28.80 18.33 -1.50
C HIS A 448 27.59 19.29 -1.47
N GLY A 449 27.86 20.58 -1.39
CA GLY A 449 26.85 21.65 -1.37
C GLY A 449 26.11 21.78 -0.04
N MET A 450 26.56 21.08 1.02
CA MET A 450 25.86 21.03 2.31
C MET A 450 26.82 21.06 3.50
N GLY A 451 27.83 20.20 3.51
CA GLY A 451 28.68 20.01 4.68
C GLY A 451 29.92 20.89 4.70
N GLU A 452 30.31 21.48 3.57
CA GLU A 452 31.59 22.19 3.43
C GLU A 452 31.75 23.34 4.42
N ALA A 453 30.69 24.11 4.70
CA ALA A 453 30.75 25.21 5.66
C ALA A 453 31.19 24.76 7.07
N LEU A 454 30.75 23.57 7.52
CA LEU A 454 31.18 23.00 8.79
C LEU A 454 32.64 22.54 8.71
N TYR A 455 32.99 21.82 7.64
CA TYR A 455 34.29 21.19 7.52
C TYR A 455 35.42 22.14 7.11
N ASP A 456 35.11 23.33 6.61
CA ASP A 456 36.08 24.41 6.43
C ASP A 456 36.72 24.84 7.75
N ALA A 457 36.03 24.65 8.89
CA ALA A 457 36.59 24.86 10.23
C ALA A 457 37.37 23.64 10.78
N VAL A 458 37.40 22.53 10.04
CA VAL A 458 37.93 21.22 10.48
C VAL A 458 39.17 20.84 9.67
N VAL A 459 39.13 21.02 8.35
CA VAL A 459 40.18 20.61 7.43
C VAL A 459 41.37 21.57 7.46
N GLY A 460 42.57 21.00 7.44
CA GLY A 460 43.84 21.71 7.35
C GLY A 460 44.35 22.30 8.67
N PRO A 461 45.56 22.89 8.64
CA PRO A 461 46.30 23.30 9.85
C PRO A 461 45.64 24.47 10.61
N ASN A 462 44.79 25.24 9.93
CA ASN A 462 44.05 26.36 10.54
C ASN A 462 42.70 25.92 11.15
N GLY A 463 42.30 24.66 10.94
CA GLY A 463 41.10 24.04 11.48
C GLY A 463 41.39 23.15 12.68
N LEU A 464 40.88 21.92 12.64
CA LEU A 464 41.18 20.86 13.62
C LEU A 464 42.24 19.88 13.11
N ASP A 465 42.82 20.16 11.94
CA ASP A 465 43.76 19.32 11.22
C ASP A 465 43.28 17.86 11.09
N ARG A 466 42.03 17.70 10.61
CA ARG A 466 41.43 16.40 10.30
C ARG A 466 40.92 16.39 8.85
N PRO A 467 41.14 15.32 8.08
CA PRO A 467 40.68 15.24 6.69
C PRO A 467 39.17 15.07 6.62
N CYS A 468 38.58 15.62 5.57
CA CYS A 468 37.19 15.41 5.22
C CYS A 468 37.06 14.97 3.77
N ARG A 469 36.38 13.85 3.53
CA ARG A 469 36.02 13.39 2.19
C ARG A 469 34.63 13.87 1.81
N ILE A 470 34.54 14.59 0.71
CA ILE A 470 33.28 15.09 0.15
C ILE A 470 32.66 13.99 -0.70
N TYR A 471 31.49 13.54 -0.30
CA TYR A 471 30.61 12.71 -1.11
C TYR A 471 29.98 13.57 -2.21
N ALA A 472 30.36 13.32 -3.45
CA ALA A 472 30.20 14.21 -4.60
C ALA A 472 29.27 13.60 -5.66
N PRO A 473 27.99 14.00 -5.72
CA PRO A 473 27.06 13.51 -6.74
C PRO A 473 27.46 13.92 -8.16
N VAL A 474 27.35 12.99 -9.09
CA VAL A 474 27.70 13.15 -10.51
C VAL A 474 26.59 12.55 -11.36
N GLY A 475 25.99 13.36 -12.22
CA GLY A 475 24.95 12.91 -13.14
C GLY A 475 24.17 14.05 -13.73
N THR A 476 23.33 13.73 -14.72
CA THR A 476 22.48 14.72 -15.37
C THR A 476 21.43 15.26 -14.39
N HIS A 477 20.81 16.38 -14.76
CA HIS A 477 19.67 16.91 -14.02
C HIS A 477 18.55 15.86 -13.88
N GLU A 478 18.25 15.06 -14.91
CA GLU A 478 17.21 14.02 -14.83
C GLU A 478 17.50 12.97 -13.75
N THR A 479 18.76 12.52 -13.64
CA THR A 479 19.23 11.53 -12.66
C THR A 479 19.25 12.10 -11.24
N LEU A 480 19.71 13.34 -11.07
CA LEU A 480 19.75 14.01 -9.76
C LEU A 480 18.37 14.11 -9.12
N LEU A 481 17.36 14.39 -9.93
CA LEU A 481 16.02 14.69 -9.44
C LEU A 481 15.33 13.51 -8.74
N ALA A 482 15.67 12.25 -9.09
CA ALA A 482 15.10 11.05 -8.43
C ALA A 482 15.53 10.98 -6.97
N TYR A 483 16.73 11.49 -6.74
CA TYR A 483 17.48 11.43 -5.51
C TYR A 483 17.28 12.68 -4.64
N LEU A 484 16.94 13.83 -5.27
CA LEU A 484 16.94 15.13 -4.62
C LEU A 484 15.94 15.24 -3.47
N VAL A 485 14.73 14.70 -3.59
CA VAL A 485 13.74 14.76 -2.50
C VAL A 485 14.28 14.07 -1.26
N ARG A 486 14.71 12.81 -1.37
CA ARG A 486 15.30 12.06 -0.25
C ARG A 486 16.49 12.80 0.37
N ARG A 487 17.32 13.44 -0.46
CA ARG A 487 18.47 14.22 0.01
C ARG A 487 18.07 15.48 0.78
N LEU A 488 16.98 16.14 0.37
CA LEU A 488 16.42 17.28 1.10
C LEU A 488 15.83 16.84 2.43
N LEU A 489 15.15 15.69 2.50
CA LEU A 489 14.57 15.18 3.74
C LEU A 489 15.64 14.93 4.82
N GLU A 490 16.78 14.35 4.42
CA GLU A 490 17.90 14.02 5.31
C GLU A 490 18.37 15.23 6.14
N ASN A 491 18.30 16.42 5.56
CA ASN A 491 18.82 17.65 6.18
C ASN A 491 17.74 18.71 6.47
N GLY A 492 16.52 18.53 5.96
CA GLY A 492 15.38 19.44 6.11
C GLY A 492 14.42 19.09 7.25
N ALA A 493 14.42 17.87 7.78
CA ALA A 493 13.55 17.48 8.90
C ALA A 493 13.77 18.37 10.15
N ASN A 494 12.73 18.54 10.99
CA ASN A 494 12.80 19.41 12.19
C ASN A 494 13.88 18.94 13.18
N SER A 495 14.09 17.63 13.26
CA SER A 495 15.12 17.02 14.10
C SER A 495 16.55 17.09 13.50
N SER A 496 16.70 17.57 12.25
CA SER A 496 17.99 17.66 11.58
C SER A 496 18.84 18.81 12.14
N PHE A 497 20.14 18.54 12.37
CA PHE A 497 21.07 19.54 12.88
C PHE A 497 21.21 20.74 11.92
N VAL A 498 21.26 20.47 10.61
CA VAL A 498 21.44 21.49 9.58
C VAL A 498 20.27 22.49 9.58
N ASN A 499 19.05 22.00 9.80
CA ASN A 499 17.88 22.86 9.98
C ASN A 499 17.96 23.66 11.30
N ARG A 500 18.27 22.98 12.42
CA ARG A 500 18.31 23.59 13.76
C ARG A 500 19.43 24.62 13.96
N VAL A 501 20.60 24.46 13.34
CA VAL A 501 21.75 25.37 13.54
C VAL A 501 21.49 26.77 12.98
N LEU A 502 20.68 26.86 11.93
CA LEU A 502 20.28 28.10 11.26
C LEU A 502 19.08 28.78 11.93
N ASP A 503 18.32 28.06 12.75
CA ASP A 503 17.25 28.66 13.55
C ASP A 503 17.85 29.46 14.71
N ALA A 504 17.68 30.78 14.66
CA ALA A 504 18.16 31.69 15.70
C ALA A 504 17.47 31.48 17.06
N ARG A 505 16.32 30.78 17.09
CA ARG A 505 15.60 30.44 18.33
C ARG A 505 16.22 29.26 19.06
N VAL A 506 16.96 28.40 18.37
CA VAL A 506 17.63 27.24 18.98
C VAL A 506 18.94 27.70 19.62
N ALA A 507 19.06 27.56 20.93
CA ALA A 507 20.28 27.96 21.62
C ALA A 507 21.46 27.02 21.27
N ALA A 508 22.68 27.54 21.22
CA ALA A 508 23.88 26.71 20.94
C ALA A 508 24.08 25.61 21.99
N VAL A 509 23.63 25.83 23.23
CA VAL A 509 23.66 24.83 24.31
C VAL A 509 22.75 23.63 24.02
N GLU A 510 21.61 23.83 23.36
CA GLU A 510 20.72 22.73 22.96
C GLU A 510 21.32 21.89 21.84
N LEU A 511 22.08 22.53 20.94
CA LEU A 511 22.82 21.86 19.87
C LEU A 511 24.03 21.08 20.41
N ALA A 512 24.56 21.47 21.57
CA ALA A 512 25.69 20.84 22.25
C ALA A 512 25.28 19.71 23.22
N ALA A 513 23.98 19.44 23.38
CA ALA A 513 23.50 18.42 24.30
C ALA A 513 24.10 17.03 24.00
N ASP A 514 24.63 16.36 25.03
CA ASP A 514 25.18 15.01 24.88
C ASP A 514 24.04 13.99 24.74
N PRO A 515 23.95 13.24 23.62
CA PRO A 515 22.93 12.22 23.44
C PRO A 515 22.93 11.16 24.57
N VAL A 516 24.09 10.85 25.17
CA VAL A 516 24.16 9.92 26.31
C VAL A 516 23.37 10.44 27.51
N ALA A 517 23.52 11.74 27.82
CA ALA A 517 22.81 12.36 28.93
C ALA A 517 21.30 12.45 28.65
N VAL A 518 20.91 12.82 27.43
CA VAL A 518 19.49 12.91 27.02
C VAL A 518 18.81 11.54 27.09
N VAL A 519 19.47 10.49 26.63
CA VAL A 519 18.94 9.12 26.71
C VAL A 519 18.78 8.66 28.16
N ARG A 520 19.77 8.92 29.03
CA ARG A 520 19.69 8.56 30.45
C ARG A 520 18.60 9.35 31.20
N ALA A 521 18.27 10.55 30.75
CA ALA A 521 17.20 11.37 31.30
C ALA A 521 15.79 10.92 30.86
N THR A 522 15.69 10.19 29.74
CA THR A 522 14.40 9.67 29.25
C THR A 522 13.93 8.50 30.13
N GLN A 523 12.66 8.49 30.53
CA GLN A 523 12.09 7.43 31.37
C GLN A 523 10.87 6.76 30.71
N PRO A 524 10.85 5.42 30.56
CA PRO A 524 11.98 4.51 30.82
C PRO A 524 13.13 4.73 29.82
N VAL A 525 14.36 4.44 30.24
CA VAL A 525 15.54 4.61 29.38
C VAL A 525 15.40 3.74 28.13
N GLY A 526 15.61 4.34 26.96
CA GLY A 526 15.46 3.67 25.67
C GLY A 526 14.02 3.46 25.20
N ALA A 527 13.04 4.10 25.83
CA ALA A 527 11.64 4.04 25.39
C ALA A 527 11.48 4.45 23.90
N PRO A 528 10.72 3.70 23.09
CA PRO A 528 10.44 4.10 21.71
C PRO A 528 9.69 5.44 21.63
N HIS A 529 9.57 5.99 20.42
CA HIS A 529 8.85 7.24 20.19
C HIS A 529 7.33 7.05 20.37
N PRO A 530 6.64 7.83 21.22
CA PRO A 530 5.25 7.57 21.60
C PRO A 530 4.25 7.77 20.45
N ALA A 531 4.58 8.60 19.46
CA ALA A 531 3.73 8.81 18.28
C ALA A 531 3.86 7.71 17.21
N ILE A 532 4.84 6.81 17.32
CA ILE A 532 5.07 5.75 16.33
C ILE A 532 4.55 4.44 16.91
N ARG A 533 3.37 4.01 16.41
CA ARG A 533 2.78 2.73 16.82
C ARG A 533 3.56 1.57 16.22
N LYS A 534 3.83 0.54 17.04
CA LYS A 534 4.38 -0.72 16.56
C LYS A 534 3.45 -1.36 15.53
N PRO A 535 3.97 -2.21 14.61
CA PRO A 535 3.14 -2.85 13.60
C PRO A 535 1.96 -3.64 14.17
N ARG A 536 2.16 -4.33 15.31
CA ARG A 536 1.13 -5.14 15.97
C ARG A 536 0.03 -4.31 16.62
N ASP A 537 0.34 -3.07 17.00
CA ASP A 537 -0.53 -2.12 17.70
C ASP A 537 -1.10 -1.03 16.77
N LEU A 538 -1.06 -1.28 15.45
CA LEU A 538 -1.43 -0.29 14.45
C LEU A 538 -2.88 0.19 14.60
N PHE A 539 -3.77 -0.76 14.94
CA PHE A 539 -5.21 -0.51 15.09
C PHE A 539 -5.57 -0.33 16.57
N PRO A 540 -6.41 0.68 16.90
CA PRO A 540 -6.76 0.98 18.30
C PRO A 540 -7.68 -0.07 18.94
N ASP A 541 -8.44 -0.81 18.13
CA ASP A 541 -9.53 -1.69 18.52
C ASP A 541 -9.20 -3.19 18.40
N ARG A 542 -8.05 -3.53 17.79
CA ARG A 542 -7.62 -4.91 17.54
C ARG A 542 -6.12 -5.03 17.32
N VAL A 543 -5.57 -6.20 17.60
CA VAL A 543 -4.17 -6.53 17.28
C VAL A 543 -4.05 -6.89 15.80
N ALA A 544 -3.15 -6.23 15.05
CA ALA A 544 -2.89 -6.52 13.64
C ALA A 544 -2.31 -7.94 13.45
N ALA A 545 -2.59 -8.62 12.33
CA ALA A 545 -1.99 -9.92 12.04
C ALA A 545 -0.46 -9.85 11.89
N ALA A 546 0.25 -10.77 12.55
CA ALA A 546 1.71 -10.88 12.45
C ALA A 546 2.14 -11.38 11.07
N GLY A 547 3.19 -10.78 10.52
CA GLY A 547 3.86 -11.28 9.34
C GLY A 547 5.11 -12.09 9.65
N LEU A 548 5.88 -12.34 8.60
CA LEU A 548 7.21 -12.93 8.64
C LEU A 548 8.10 -12.07 7.75
N ASP A 549 9.31 -11.78 8.22
CA ASP A 549 10.31 -11.12 7.40
C ASP A 549 10.96 -12.16 6.46
N LEU A 550 10.58 -12.12 5.18
CA LEU A 550 11.15 -13.02 4.16
C LEU A 550 12.57 -12.60 3.71
N SER A 551 13.21 -11.69 4.44
CA SER A 551 14.64 -11.40 4.37
C SER A 551 15.42 -11.88 5.59
N ASP A 552 14.75 -12.25 6.69
CA ASP A 552 15.38 -12.80 7.89
C ASP A 552 15.84 -14.24 7.64
N GLU A 553 17.16 -14.47 7.68
CA GLU A 553 17.75 -15.79 7.40
C GLU A 553 17.33 -16.86 8.41
N GLN A 554 17.18 -16.49 9.70
CA GLN A 554 16.76 -17.48 10.70
C GLN A 554 15.28 -17.81 10.53
N GLY A 555 14.41 -16.79 10.39
CA GLY A 555 12.99 -17.00 10.10
C GLY A 555 12.73 -17.77 8.81
N LEU A 556 13.53 -17.53 7.75
CA LEU A 556 13.47 -18.30 6.50
C LEU A 556 13.89 -19.75 6.71
N ALA A 557 14.97 -20.02 7.46
CA ALA A 557 15.40 -21.39 7.76
C ALA A 557 14.33 -22.13 8.57
N ASP A 558 13.78 -21.50 9.60
CA ASP A 558 12.71 -22.07 10.44
C ASP A 558 11.46 -22.36 9.59
N LEU A 559 11.09 -21.44 8.68
CA LEU A 559 10.01 -21.65 7.72
C LEU A 559 10.32 -22.81 6.78
N ALA A 560 11.53 -22.88 6.21
CA ALA A 560 11.94 -23.95 5.31
C ALA A 560 11.86 -25.33 5.98
N ASP A 561 12.33 -25.44 7.22
CA ASP A 561 12.28 -26.67 8.01
C ASP A 561 10.82 -27.09 8.29
N CYS A 562 9.96 -26.14 8.66
CA CYS A 562 8.53 -26.39 8.84
C CYS A 562 7.85 -26.85 7.54
N LEU A 563 8.14 -26.18 6.42
CA LEU A 563 7.59 -26.50 5.11
C LEU A 563 8.06 -27.88 4.63
N ALA A 564 9.34 -28.21 4.81
CA ALA A 564 9.89 -29.51 4.45
C ALA A 564 9.30 -30.64 5.31
N ALA A 565 9.08 -30.41 6.61
CA ALA A 565 8.45 -31.37 7.51
C ALA A 565 6.99 -31.67 7.14
N GLU A 566 6.22 -30.64 6.78
CA GLU A 566 4.81 -30.77 6.38
C GLU A 566 4.63 -31.09 4.88
N GLY A 567 5.68 -30.98 4.05
CA GLY A 567 5.61 -31.11 2.60
C GLY A 567 5.12 -32.48 2.12
N GLY A 568 5.38 -33.54 2.89
CA GLY A 568 4.89 -34.90 2.61
C GLY A 568 3.48 -35.19 3.12
N ARG A 569 2.86 -34.27 3.88
CA ARG A 569 1.53 -34.45 4.45
C ARG A 569 0.48 -34.49 3.35
N LEU A 570 -0.36 -35.53 3.41
CA LEU A 570 -1.57 -35.65 2.60
C LEU A 570 -2.75 -35.11 3.38
N TRP A 571 -3.37 -34.06 2.84
CA TRP A 571 -4.51 -33.40 3.46
C TRP A 571 -5.82 -34.08 3.05
N ARG A 572 -6.87 -33.86 3.84
CA ARG A 572 -8.19 -34.43 3.57
C ARG A 572 -9.30 -33.42 3.79
N ALA A 573 -10.15 -33.24 2.79
CA ALA A 573 -11.41 -32.53 2.89
C ALA A 573 -12.56 -33.54 2.79
N VAL A 574 -13.53 -33.45 3.70
CA VAL A 574 -14.73 -34.29 3.70
C VAL A 574 -15.91 -33.42 4.12
N PRO A 575 -17.15 -33.78 3.75
CA PRO A 575 -18.32 -33.07 4.25
C PRO A 575 -18.37 -33.17 5.78
N MET A 576 -18.42 -32.03 6.46
CA MET A 576 -18.48 -31.94 7.92
C MET A 576 -19.86 -31.44 8.33
N LEU A 577 -20.76 -32.37 8.63
CA LEU A 577 -22.10 -32.05 9.11
C LEU A 577 -22.07 -31.78 10.63
N ALA A 578 -23.23 -31.51 11.23
CA ALA A 578 -23.32 -31.21 12.66
C ALA A 578 -22.97 -32.41 13.54
N GLU A 579 -23.42 -33.61 13.13
CA GLU A 579 -23.26 -34.83 13.93
C GLU A 579 -21.91 -35.53 13.69
N ALA A 580 -21.49 -35.65 12.42
CA ALA A 580 -20.26 -36.33 12.05
C ALA A 580 -19.77 -35.94 10.65
N GLU A 581 -18.50 -36.26 10.37
CA GLU A 581 -17.97 -36.22 9.01
C GLU A 581 -18.62 -37.32 8.15
N ARG A 582 -18.76 -37.09 6.85
CA ARG A 582 -19.25 -38.08 5.88
C ARG A 582 -18.10 -38.62 5.04
N THR A 583 -18.18 -39.90 4.69
CA THR A 583 -17.19 -40.56 3.83
C THR A 583 -17.84 -40.95 2.51
N GLY A 584 -17.01 -41.15 1.48
CA GLY A 584 -17.48 -41.43 0.13
C GLY A 584 -16.29 -41.53 -0.82
N PRO A 585 -16.56 -41.60 -2.14
CA PRO A 585 -15.52 -41.60 -3.15
C PRO A 585 -14.63 -40.36 -3.02
N ALA A 586 -13.33 -40.59 -2.91
CA ALA A 586 -12.34 -39.53 -2.76
C ALA A 586 -11.70 -39.20 -4.11
N ARG A 587 -11.56 -37.90 -4.41
CA ARG A 587 -10.84 -37.36 -5.57
C ARG A 587 -9.51 -36.76 -5.11
N ASP A 588 -8.46 -36.97 -5.88
CA ASP A 588 -7.15 -36.33 -5.64
C ASP A 588 -7.23 -34.82 -5.85
N ILE A 589 -6.59 -34.07 -4.96
CA ILE A 589 -6.22 -32.67 -5.16
C ILE A 589 -4.72 -32.61 -5.45
N ARG A 590 -4.36 -32.04 -6.59
CA ARG A 590 -3.00 -32.02 -7.14
C ARG A 590 -2.50 -30.59 -7.24
N ASN A 591 -1.19 -30.43 -7.09
CA ASN A 591 -0.56 -29.13 -7.15
C ASN A 591 -0.62 -28.55 -8.57
N PRO A 592 -1.14 -27.33 -8.78
CA PRO A 592 -1.21 -26.72 -10.11
C PRO A 592 0.16 -26.46 -10.73
N ALA A 593 1.23 -26.34 -9.92
CA ALA A 593 2.58 -26.11 -10.41
C ALA A 593 3.28 -27.40 -10.85
N ASP A 594 2.85 -28.55 -10.34
CA ASP A 594 3.42 -29.86 -10.62
C ASP A 594 2.37 -30.94 -10.39
N ARG A 595 1.72 -31.40 -11.45
CA ARG A 595 0.58 -32.32 -11.35
C ARG A 595 0.95 -33.70 -10.78
N ALA A 596 2.24 -34.02 -10.71
CA ALA A 596 2.72 -35.23 -10.04
C ALA A 596 2.65 -35.12 -8.50
N ASP A 597 2.70 -33.90 -7.94
CA ASP A 597 2.55 -33.66 -6.51
C ASP A 597 1.07 -33.76 -6.09
N ARG A 598 0.75 -34.82 -5.33
CA ARG A 598 -0.56 -35.01 -4.71
C ARG A 598 -0.58 -34.31 -3.35
N VAL A 599 -1.41 -33.27 -3.23
CA VAL A 599 -1.58 -32.48 -2.02
C VAL A 599 -2.46 -33.18 -1.00
N GLY A 600 -3.53 -33.84 -1.47
CA GLY A 600 -4.50 -34.47 -0.60
C GLY A 600 -5.66 -35.08 -1.36
N THR A 601 -6.76 -35.31 -0.65
CA THR A 601 -8.00 -35.86 -1.21
C THR A 601 -9.22 -35.11 -0.72
N VAL A 602 -10.25 -35.04 -1.55
CA VAL A 602 -11.56 -34.48 -1.21
C VAL A 602 -12.65 -35.52 -1.43
N VAL A 603 -13.57 -35.64 -0.48
CA VAL A 603 -14.88 -36.28 -0.68
C VAL A 603 -15.88 -35.16 -0.88
N GLU A 604 -16.58 -35.16 -2.01
CA GLU A 604 -17.55 -34.12 -2.34
C GLU A 604 -18.96 -34.47 -1.83
N ALA A 605 -19.75 -33.44 -1.53
CA ALA A 605 -21.11 -33.54 -1.04
C ALA A 605 -22.09 -33.56 -2.21
N GLY A 606 -22.84 -34.66 -2.33
CA GLY A 606 -23.99 -34.77 -3.22
C GLY A 606 -25.20 -33.96 -2.72
N ALA A 607 -26.25 -33.90 -3.55
CA ALA A 607 -27.48 -33.17 -3.24
C ALA A 607 -28.22 -33.72 -2.00
N ASP A 608 -28.11 -35.02 -1.75
CA ASP A 608 -28.63 -35.70 -0.56
C ASP A 608 -28.00 -35.15 0.74
N LEU A 609 -26.68 -34.98 0.76
CA LEU A 609 -25.97 -34.43 1.92
C LEU A 609 -26.27 -32.94 2.16
N VAL A 610 -26.63 -32.18 1.11
CA VAL A 610 -27.10 -30.79 1.28
C VAL A 610 -28.39 -30.77 2.09
N GLY A 611 -29.35 -31.63 1.74
CA GLY A 611 -30.63 -31.73 2.44
C GLY A 611 -30.48 -32.12 3.92
N GLU A 612 -29.58 -33.07 4.19
CA GLU A 612 -29.22 -33.51 5.54
C GLU A 612 -28.56 -32.39 6.36
N ALA A 613 -27.54 -31.73 5.80
CA ALA A 613 -26.84 -30.63 6.47
C ALA A 613 -27.80 -29.49 6.85
N LEU A 614 -28.70 -29.11 5.94
CA LEU A 614 -29.68 -28.06 6.20
C LEU A 614 -30.75 -28.46 7.22
N ALA A 615 -31.07 -29.76 7.35
CA ALA A 615 -31.98 -30.23 8.40
C ALA A 615 -31.36 -30.03 9.79
N GLN A 616 -30.04 -30.18 9.89
CA GLN A 616 -29.29 -30.00 11.14
C GLN A 616 -28.94 -28.52 11.42
N ALA A 617 -28.80 -27.70 10.37
CA ALA A 617 -28.35 -26.31 10.47
C ALA A 617 -29.29 -25.40 11.27
N GLY A 618 -30.62 -25.65 11.22
CA GLY A 618 -31.61 -24.80 11.89
C GLY A 618 -31.43 -24.74 13.41
N THR A 619 -31.31 -25.90 14.06
CA THR A 619 -31.10 -25.99 15.51
C THR A 619 -29.76 -25.37 15.93
N GLY A 620 -28.70 -25.61 15.15
CA GLY A 620 -27.39 -25.02 15.39
C GLY A 620 -27.37 -23.49 15.25
N ALA A 621 -28.06 -22.96 14.24
CA ALA A 621 -28.22 -21.52 14.03
C ALA A 621 -28.98 -20.85 15.19
N ALA A 622 -30.07 -21.46 15.67
CA ALA A 622 -30.83 -20.93 16.81
C ALA A 622 -29.99 -20.90 18.10
N ALA A 623 -29.27 -21.99 18.39
CA ALA A 623 -28.38 -22.06 19.56
C ALA A 623 -27.23 -21.06 19.47
N TRP A 624 -26.70 -20.81 18.27
CA TRP A 624 -25.65 -19.82 18.05
C TRP A 624 -26.15 -18.38 18.20
N ALA A 625 -27.33 -18.08 17.64
CA ALA A 625 -27.98 -16.78 17.76
C ALA A 625 -28.25 -16.36 19.21
N ALA A 626 -28.52 -17.32 20.10
CA ALA A 626 -28.75 -17.09 21.52
C ALA A 626 -27.47 -16.69 22.29
N ARG A 627 -26.28 -16.93 21.75
CA ARG A 627 -25.02 -16.53 22.40
C ARG A 627 -24.81 -15.01 22.30
N PRO A 628 -24.39 -14.32 23.38
CA PRO A 628 -24.06 -12.90 23.33
C PRO A 628 -22.95 -12.57 22.34
N GLY A 629 -22.94 -11.34 21.80
CA GLY A 629 -21.94 -10.87 20.84
C GLY A 629 -20.49 -11.01 21.35
N ALA A 630 -20.23 -10.63 22.61
CA ALA A 630 -18.93 -10.82 23.26
C ALA A 630 -18.44 -12.28 23.29
N ALA A 631 -19.34 -13.25 23.50
CA ALA A 631 -18.98 -14.67 23.49
C ALA A 631 -18.64 -15.17 22.08
N ARG A 632 -19.35 -14.69 21.06
CA ARG A 632 -19.02 -14.97 19.66
C ARG A 632 -17.69 -14.34 19.26
N ALA A 633 -17.44 -13.10 19.67
CA ALA A 633 -16.19 -12.38 19.43
C ALA A 633 -14.98 -13.16 20.00
N ALA A 634 -15.05 -13.61 21.25
CA ALA A 634 -13.97 -14.37 21.88
C ALA A 634 -13.61 -15.65 21.11
N ILE A 635 -14.60 -16.35 20.52
CA ILE A 635 -14.39 -17.54 19.70
C ILE A 635 -13.67 -17.19 18.39
N LEU A 636 -14.06 -16.09 17.73
CA LEU A 636 -13.38 -15.63 16.51
C LEU A 636 -11.93 -15.22 16.79
N GLU A 637 -11.66 -14.59 17.94
CA GLU A 637 -10.30 -14.25 18.36
C GLU A 637 -9.45 -15.49 18.67
N ALA A 638 -10.05 -16.51 19.31
CA ALA A 638 -9.40 -17.79 19.52
C ALA A 638 -9.08 -18.49 18.20
N ALA A 639 -9.98 -18.43 17.21
CA ALA A 639 -9.73 -18.93 15.86
C ALA A 639 -8.60 -18.15 15.17
N ALA A 640 -8.53 -16.83 15.37
CA ALA A 640 -7.47 -15.99 14.82
C ALA A 640 -6.10 -16.37 15.42
N ALA A 641 -6.03 -16.62 16.73
CA ALA A 641 -4.83 -17.10 17.39
C ALA A 641 -4.41 -18.50 16.87
N ALA A 642 -5.37 -19.40 16.67
CA ALA A 642 -5.10 -20.74 16.14
C ALA A 642 -4.62 -20.73 14.67
N LEU A 643 -5.15 -19.84 13.83
CA LEU A 643 -4.63 -19.62 12.46
C LEU A 643 -3.19 -19.09 12.51
N SER A 644 -2.91 -18.09 13.35
CA SER A 644 -1.55 -17.57 13.52
C SER A 644 -0.57 -18.65 13.98
N ALA A 645 -0.97 -19.52 14.93
CA ALA A 645 -0.13 -20.61 15.42
C ALA A 645 0.19 -21.68 14.36
N ARG A 646 -0.68 -21.85 13.34
CA ARG A 646 -0.49 -22.81 12.24
C ARG A 646 0.01 -22.16 10.95
N GLN A 647 0.46 -20.91 11.01
CA GLN A 647 0.85 -20.11 9.85
C GLN A 647 1.84 -20.81 8.90
N PRO A 648 2.96 -21.42 9.33
CA PRO A 648 3.86 -22.12 8.42
C PRO A 648 3.19 -23.28 7.65
N ALA A 649 2.38 -24.10 8.34
CA ALA A 649 1.68 -25.22 7.72
C ALA A 649 0.62 -24.75 6.71
N LEU A 650 -0.09 -23.67 7.03
CA LEU A 650 -1.08 -23.05 6.12
C LEU A 650 -0.39 -22.42 4.90
N ILE A 651 0.78 -21.80 5.08
CA ILE A 651 1.60 -21.32 3.95
C ILE A 651 1.93 -22.48 3.02
N GLY A 652 2.43 -23.60 3.55
CA GLY A 652 2.78 -24.77 2.74
C GLY A 652 1.58 -25.36 1.99
N LEU A 653 0.41 -25.40 2.63
CA LEU A 653 -0.82 -25.86 2.00
C LEU A 653 -1.29 -24.91 0.89
N LEU A 654 -1.28 -23.59 1.12
CA LEU A 654 -1.64 -22.59 0.11
C LEU A 654 -0.71 -22.60 -1.10
N ILE A 655 0.61 -22.79 -0.87
CA ILE A 655 1.59 -22.91 -1.95
C ILE A 655 1.26 -24.13 -2.82
N ARG A 656 1.04 -25.30 -2.20
CA ARG A 656 0.83 -26.56 -2.93
C ARG A 656 -0.56 -26.71 -3.52
N GLU A 657 -1.62 -26.28 -2.84
CA GLU A 657 -3.00 -26.42 -3.31
C GLU A 657 -3.39 -25.32 -4.31
N ALA A 658 -3.06 -24.07 -4.00
CA ALA A 658 -3.51 -22.91 -4.77
C ALA A 658 -2.42 -22.28 -5.66
N GLY A 659 -1.19 -22.80 -5.64
CA GLY A 659 -0.09 -22.30 -6.47
C GLY A 659 0.41 -20.90 -6.08
N LYS A 660 0.23 -20.50 -4.81
CA LYS A 660 0.64 -19.17 -4.32
C LYS A 660 2.13 -19.12 -4.01
N SER A 661 2.78 -17.98 -4.26
CA SER A 661 4.12 -17.72 -3.71
C SER A 661 4.09 -17.67 -2.17
N ALA A 662 5.23 -17.86 -1.51
CA ALA A 662 5.32 -17.77 -0.05
C ALA A 662 4.84 -16.41 0.49
N ALA A 663 5.18 -15.31 -0.20
CA ALA A 663 4.73 -13.97 0.16
C ALA A 663 3.20 -13.82 0.04
N ASN A 664 2.59 -14.36 -1.02
CA ASN A 664 1.14 -14.30 -1.20
C ASN A 664 0.39 -15.20 -0.21
N ALA A 665 0.91 -16.39 0.07
CA ALA A 665 0.35 -17.30 1.06
C ALA A 665 0.40 -16.69 2.48
N LEU A 666 1.54 -16.06 2.83
CA LEU A 666 1.70 -15.31 4.07
C LEU A 666 0.68 -14.17 4.19
N ALA A 667 0.54 -13.35 3.14
CA ALA A 667 -0.42 -12.26 3.11
C ALA A 667 -1.87 -12.75 3.28
N GLU A 668 -2.20 -13.90 2.70
CA GLU A 668 -3.54 -14.48 2.83
C GLU A 668 -3.84 -15.02 4.23
N VAL A 669 -2.88 -15.67 4.89
CA VAL A 669 -3.03 -16.07 6.30
C VAL A 669 -3.27 -14.83 7.18
N ARG A 670 -2.54 -13.75 6.95
CA ARG A 670 -2.74 -12.48 7.66
C ARG A 670 -4.14 -11.90 7.45
N GLU A 671 -4.59 -11.88 6.20
CA GLU A 671 -5.93 -11.38 5.84
C GLU A 671 -7.04 -12.19 6.53
N ALA A 672 -6.92 -13.53 6.60
CA ALA A 672 -7.84 -14.39 7.32
C ALA A 672 -7.89 -14.08 8.84
N VAL A 673 -6.72 -13.88 9.45
CA VAL A 673 -6.58 -13.49 10.87
C VAL A 673 -7.20 -12.11 11.11
N ASP A 674 -6.96 -11.15 10.22
CA ASP A 674 -7.50 -9.80 10.32
C ASP A 674 -9.03 -9.78 10.17
N PHE A 675 -9.62 -10.57 9.27
CA PHE A 675 -11.09 -10.71 9.17
C PHE A 675 -11.72 -11.17 10.48
N LEU A 676 -11.15 -12.20 11.11
CA LEU A 676 -11.65 -12.73 12.38
C LEU A 676 -11.61 -11.67 13.48
N ARG A 677 -10.48 -11.00 13.65
CA ARG A 677 -10.31 -9.96 14.68
C ARG A 677 -11.17 -8.73 14.41
N TYR A 678 -11.28 -8.31 13.15
CA TYR A 678 -12.12 -7.17 12.76
C TYR A 678 -13.59 -7.43 13.08
N TYR A 679 -14.14 -8.56 12.66
CA TYR A 679 -15.54 -8.89 12.94
C TYR A 679 -15.80 -9.24 14.41
N ALA A 680 -14.81 -9.76 15.14
CA ALA A 680 -14.89 -9.91 16.59
C ALA A 680 -15.06 -8.55 17.29
N GLY A 681 -14.24 -7.56 16.92
CA GLY A 681 -14.33 -6.19 17.44
C GLY A 681 -15.70 -5.56 17.18
N ALA A 682 -16.24 -5.75 15.98
CA ALA A 682 -17.50 -5.15 15.54
C ALA A 682 -18.76 -5.69 16.26
N VAL A 683 -18.69 -6.82 16.98
CA VAL A 683 -19.87 -7.45 17.59
C VAL A 683 -19.83 -7.55 19.12
N ARG A 684 -18.79 -7.04 19.79
CA ARG A 684 -18.65 -7.20 21.24
C ARG A 684 -19.87 -6.70 22.01
N ASP A 685 -20.39 -5.53 21.61
CA ASP A 685 -21.49 -4.85 22.30
C ASP A 685 -22.88 -5.20 21.72
N VAL A 686 -22.94 -6.16 20.79
CA VAL A 686 -24.19 -6.56 20.13
C VAL A 686 -24.96 -7.58 20.98
N THR A 687 -26.27 -7.35 21.13
CA THR A 687 -27.20 -8.26 21.84
C THR A 687 -28.27 -8.83 20.91
N ALA A 688 -28.81 -10.00 21.25
CA ALA A 688 -29.90 -10.63 20.49
C ALA A 688 -31.20 -9.79 20.49
N ALA A 689 -31.38 -8.90 21.48
CA ALA A 689 -32.51 -7.99 21.56
C ALA A 689 -32.42 -6.84 20.53
N THR A 690 -31.21 -6.43 20.17
CA THR A 690 -30.98 -5.29 19.27
C THR A 690 -30.72 -5.74 17.83
N HIS A 691 -30.07 -6.89 17.64
CA HIS A 691 -29.69 -7.42 16.34
C HIS A 691 -30.13 -8.87 16.22
N ARG A 692 -31.09 -9.13 15.30
CA ARG A 692 -31.60 -10.48 15.03
C ARG A 692 -30.94 -11.04 13.76
N PRO A 693 -30.30 -12.21 13.80
CA PRO A 693 -29.70 -12.83 12.61
C PRO A 693 -30.77 -13.26 11.58
N LEU A 694 -30.33 -13.54 10.36
CA LEU A 694 -31.17 -14.11 9.28
C LEU A 694 -31.52 -15.58 9.53
N GLY A 695 -30.63 -16.35 10.15
CA GLY A 695 -30.78 -17.80 10.35
C GLY A 695 -29.62 -18.56 9.71
N VAL A 696 -29.88 -19.43 8.74
CA VAL A 696 -28.83 -20.18 8.01
C VAL A 696 -28.35 -19.37 6.81
N VAL A 697 -27.04 -19.14 6.69
CA VAL A 697 -26.39 -18.45 5.59
C VAL A 697 -25.49 -19.42 4.82
N ALA A 698 -25.60 -19.43 3.50
CA ALA A 698 -24.69 -20.14 2.62
C ALA A 698 -23.48 -19.25 2.30
N CYS A 699 -22.27 -19.75 2.55
CA CYS A 699 -21.02 -19.08 2.18
C CYS A 699 -20.36 -19.82 1.02
N ILE A 700 -20.39 -19.24 -0.18
CA ILE A 700 -19.84 -19.79 -1.41
C ILE A 700 -18.63 -18.96 -1.81
N SER A 701 -17.46 -19.60 -1.86
CA SER A 701 -16.16 -18.92 -1.87
C SER A 701 -15.26 -19.38 -3.02
N PRO A 702 -14.34 -18.53 -3.51
CA PRO A 702 -13.54 -18.78 -4.70
C PRO A 702 -12.23 -19.50 -4.36
N TRP A 703 -11.57 -20.05 -5.39
CA TRP A 703 -10.29 -20.74 -5.26
C TRP A 703 -9.08 -19.81 -5.11
N ASN A 704 -9.21 -18.54 -5.48
CA ASN A 704 -8.07 -17.63 -5.58
C ASN A 704 -7.68 -16.97 -4.25
N PHE A 705 -8.58 -16.95 -3.27
CA PHE A 705 -8.29 -16.66 -1.85
C PHE A 705 -8.99 -17.72 -0.98
N PRO A 706 -8.51 -18.97 -1.05
CA PRO A 706 -9.21 -20.13 -0.52
C PRO A 706 -9.12 -20.25 1.01
N LEU A 707 -8.35 -19.39 1.68
CA LEU A 707 -8.33 -19.25 3.13
C LEU A 707 -8.98 -17.94 3.55
N ALA A 708 -8.55 -16.80 2.99
CA ALA A 708 -8.97 -15.48 3.49
C ALA A 708 -10.44 -15.18 3.23
N ILE A 709 -10.93 -15.38 1.99
CA ILE A 709 -12.33 -15.07 1.65
C ILE A 709 -13.28 -16.10 2.29
N VAL A 710 -12.88 -17.38 2.33
CA VAL A 710 -13.62 -18.42 3.08
C VAL A 710 -13.80 -17.99 4.53
N THR A 711 -12.70 -17.66 5.19
CA THR A 711 -12.71 -17.24 6.60
C THR A 711 -13.49 -15.95 6.79
N GLY A 712 -13.33 -14.96 5.90
CA GLY A 712 -14.01 -13.67 5.98
C GLY A 712 -15.53 -13.79 5.87
N GLN A 713 -16.03 -14.53 4.87
CA GLN A 713 -17.47 -14.76 4.71
C GLN A 713 -18.05 -15.51 5.91
N VAL A 714 -17.40 -16.62 6.32
CA VAL A 714 -17.86 -17.44 7.44
C VAL A 714 -17.83 -16.64 8.75
N ALA A 715 -16.75 -15.89 9.00
CA ALA A 715 -16.61 -15.06 10.19
C ALA A 715 -17.67 -13.95 10.26
N ALA A 716 -17.96 -13.27 9.14
CA ALA A 716 -19.01 -12.25 9.10
C ALA A 716 -20.40 -12.83 9.45
N ALA A 717 -20.76 -13.97 8.86
CA ALA A 717 -22.03 -14.64 9.12
C ALA A 717 -22.15 -15.12 10.58
N LEU A 718 -21.10 -15.77 11.10
CA LEU A 718 -21.04 -16.21 12.49
C LEU A 718 -21.06 -15.01 13.46
N ALA A 719 -20.32 -13.93 13.19
CA ALA A 719 -20.29 -12.73 14.02
C ALA A 719 -21.70 -12.12 14.16
N ALA A 720 -22.44 -12.03 13.05
CA ALA A 720 -23.83 -11.57 13.03
C ALA A 720 -24.83 -12.54 13.71
N GLY A 721 -24.39 -13.73 14.14
CA GLY A 721 -25.20 -14.71 14.87
C GLY A 721 -25.89 -15.75 13.98
N ASN A 722 -25.51 -15.87 12.71
CA ASN A 722 -26.08 -16.84 11.77
C ASN A 722 -25.41 -18.21 11.90
N GLY A 723 -26.15 -19.28 11.61
CA GLY A 723 -25.55 -20.57 11.26
C GLY A 723 -25.03 -20.54 9.82
N VAL A 724 -23.98 -21.31 9.52
CA VAL A 724 -23.27 -21.27 8.24
C VAL A 724 -23.16 -22.65 7.61
N VAL A 725 -23.42 -22.71 6.31
CA VAL A 725 -23.04 -23.83 5.45
C VAL A 725 -22.01 -23.32 4.45
N ALA A 726 -20.75 -23.72 4.62
CA ALA A 726 -19.63 -23.31 3.79
C ALA A 726 -19.44 -24.26 2.61
N LYS A 727 -19.49 -23.74 1.39
CA LYS A 727 -19.14 -24.41 0.13
C LYS A 727 -17.91 -23.73 -0.47
N PRO A 728 -16.71 -24.33 -0.37
CA PRO A 728 -15.52 -23.80 -1.02
C PRO A 728 -15.51 -24.11 -2.52
N ALA A 729 -14.63 -23.46 -3.26
CA ALA A 729 -14.31 -23.86 -4.63
C ALA A 729 -13.73 -25.28 -4.68
N GLU A 730 -14.06 -26.02 -5.73
CA GLU A 730 -13.68 -27.42 -5.96
C GLU A 730 -12.18 -27.63 -6.22
N GLU A 731 -11.46 -26.57 -6.57
CA GLU A 731 -10.01 -26.58 -6.77
C GLU A 731 -9.24 -26.53 -5.46
N THR A 732 -9.80 -25.89 -4.42
CA THR A 732 -9.10 -25.61 -3.14
C THR A 732 -9.89 -26.04 -1.89
N PRO A 733 -10.37 -27.29 -1.79
CA PRO A 733 -11.19 -27.73 -0.67
C PRO A 733 -10.39 -28.02 0.62
N LEU A 734 -9.08 -28.29 0.53
CA LEU A 734 -8.26 -28.76 1.65
C LEU A 734 -8.00 -27.63 2.65
N VAL A 735 -7.52 -26.46 2.19
CA VAL A 735 -7.29 -25.31 3.06
C VAL A 735 -8.58 -24.76 3.65
N ALA A 736 -9.68 -24.80 2.91
CA ALA A 736 -11.00 -24.44 3.41
C ALA A 736 -11.48 -25.39 4.52
N ALA A 737 -11.24 -26.71 4.36
CA ALA A 737 -11.52 -27.70 5.40
C ALA A 737 -10.68 -27.43 6.66
N GLU A 738 -9.40 -27.06 6.53
CA GLU A 738 -8.57 -26.67 7.67
C GLU A 738 -9.08 -25.41 8.37
N ALA A 739 -9.53 -24.39 7.63
CA ALA A 739 -10.14 -23.19 8.20
C ALA A 739 -11.38 -23.53 9.05
N VAL A 740 -12.27 -24.40 8.53
CA VAL A 740 -13.46 -24.86 9.27
C VAL A 740 -13.09 -25.67 10.50
N ARG A 741 -12.10 -26.57 10.41
CA ARG A 741 -11.60 -27.33 11.56
C ARG A 741 -11.07 -26.40 12.65
N ILE A 742 -10.32 -25.37 12.28
CA ILE A 742 -9.78 -24.37 13.22
C ILE A 742 -10.91 -23.59 13.89
N LEU A 743 -11.91 -23.13 13.12
CA LEU A 743 -13.09 -22.44 13.68
C LEU A 743 -13.88 -23.32 14.66
N ARG A 744 -14.14 -24.59 14.29
CA ARG A 744 -14.81 -25.55 15.18
C ARG A 744 -13.99 -25.82 16.45
N ALA A 745 -12.68 -26.04 16.32
CA ALA A 745 -11.78 -26.25 17.44
C ALA A 745 -11.69 -25.03 18.37
N ALA A 746 -11.82 -23.82 17.83
CA ALA A 746 -11.86 -22.58 18.60
C ALA A 746 -13.18 -22.37 19.37
N GLY A 747 -14.21 -23.19 19.13
CA GLY A 747 -15.46 -23.19 19.89
C GLY A 747 -16.72 -22.88 19.08
N VAL A 748 -16.65 -22.78 17.75
CA VAL A 748 -17.84 -22.71 16.90
C VAL A 748 -18.54 -24.08 16.92
N PRO A 749 -19.82 -24.17 17.35
CA PRO A 749 -20.54 -25.44 17.38
C PRO A 749 -20.65 -26.07 15.98
N ALA A 750 -20.55 -27.40 15.89
CA ALA A 750 -20.64 -28.11 14.60
C ALA A 750 -21.95 -27.85 13.84
N GLY A 751 -23.08 -27.72 14.56
CA GLY A 751 -24.36 -27.34 13.94
C GLY A 751 -24.44 -25.89 13.47
N ALA A 752 -23.60 -24.99 14.01
CA ALA A 752 -23.54 -23.59 13.60
C ALA A 752 -22.59 -23.35 12.42
N LEU A 753 -21.65 -24.26 12.14
CA LEU A 753 -20.77 -24.20 10.99
C LEU A 753 -20.59 -25.58 10.38
N GLN A 754 -21.21 -25.81 9.23
CA GLN A 754 -21.08 -27.05 8.44
C GLN A 754 -20.31 -26.78 7.15
N PHE A 755 -19.66 -27.82 6.61
CA PHE A 755 -18.79 -27.73 5.44
C PHE A 755 -19.18 -28.76 4.39
N LEU A 756 -19.49 -28.29 3.18
CA LEU A 756 -19.94 -29.10 2.05
C LEU A 756 -19.03 -28.83 0.84
N PRO A 757 -17.88 -29.52 0.72
CA PRO A 757 -17.06 -29.42 -0.49
C PRO A 757 -17.82 -30.04 -1.66
N GLY A 758 -17.70 -29.49 -2.87
CA GLY A 758 -18.40 -29.99 -4.06
C GLY A 758 -18.28 -29.02 -5.23
N GLY A 759 -18.91 -29.35 -6.36
CA GLY A 759 -18.94 -28.47 -7.54
C GLY A 759 -20.08 -27.45 -7.51
N GLY A 760 -20.34 -26.81 -8.65
CA GLY A 760 -21.43 -25.85 -8.84
C GLY A 760 -22.82 -26.41 -8.53
N GLU A 761 -23.07 -27.69 -8.79
CA GLU A 761 -24.31 -28.41 -8.49
C GLU A 761 -24.67 -28.36 -6.99
N THR A 762 -23.69 -28.64 -6.12
CA THR A 762 -23.84 -28.56 -4.65
C THR A 762 -24.18 -27.14 -4.21
N GLY A 763 -23.52 -26.14 -4.81
CA GLY A 763 -23.80 -24.72 -4.56
C GLY A 763 -25.21 -24.32 -5.00
N ALA A 764 -25.65 -24.75 -6.18
CA ALA A 764 -26.99 -24.47 -6.69
C ALA A 764 -28.09 -25.11 -5.83
N ALA A 765 -27.90 -26.36 -5.41
CA ALA A 765 -28.80 -27.06 -4.49
C ALA A 765 -28.92 -26.33 -3.15
N LEU A 766 -27.80 -25.87 -2.60
CA LEU A 766 -27.76 -25.10 -1.36
C LEU A 766 -28.52 -23.77 -1.47
N VAL A 767 -28.33 -23.01 -2.56
CA VAL A 767 -28.99 -21.73 -2.78
C VAL A 767 -30.51 -21.89 -2.98
N ALA A 768 -30.92 -22.95 -3.68
CA ALA A 768 -32.32 -23.23 -3.99
C ALA A 768 -33.16 -23.64 -2.77
N ASP A 769 -32.54 -24.19 -1.73
CA ASP A 769 -33.26 -24.71 -0.57
C ASP A 769 -33.92 -23.59 0.27
N PRO A 770 -35.21 -23.73 0.65
CA PRO A 770 -35.94 -22.69 1.37
C PRO A 770 -35.40 -22.38 2.78
N ARG A 771 -34.61 -23.28 3.38
CA ARG A 771 -34.03 -23.10 4.73
C ARG A 771 -32.84 -22.14 4.75
N VAL A 772 -32.23 -21.84 3.60
CA VAL A 772 -31.17 -20.84 3.50
C VAL A 772 -31.79 -19.44 3.46
N ASN A 773 -31.40 -18.58 4.38
CA ASN A 773 -31.98 -17.25 4.57
C ASN A 773 -31.05 -16.11 4.14
N GLY A 774 -29.84 -16.42 3.66
CA GLY A 774 -28.90 -15.47 3.07
C GLY A 774 -27.78 -16.19 2.32
N VAL A 775 -27.18 -15.51 1.35
CA VAL A 775 -26.06 -16.03 0.56
C VAL A 775 -24.93 -15.00 0.51
N LEU A 776 -23.76 -15.40 0.95
CA LEU A 776 -22.49 -14.71 0.69
C LEU A 776 -21.80 -15.45 -0.44
N PHE A 777 -21.61 -14.78 -1.58
CA PHE A 777 -20.97 -15.33 -2.76
C PHE A 777 -19.77 -14.48 -3.16
N THR A 778 -18.66 -15.13 -3.49
CA THR A 778 -17.56 -14.49 -4.19
C THR A 778 -17.10 -15.38 -5.35
N GLY A 779 -17.10 -14.83 -6.57
CA GLY A 779 -16.79 -15.59 -7.79
C GLY A 779 -17.15 -14.82 -9.06
N SER A 780 -17.46 -15.51 -10.16
CA SER A 780 -17.72 -14.84 -11.44
C SER A 780 -19.08 -14.13 -11.49
N THR A 781 -19.17 -13.05 -12.26
CA THR A 781 -20.42 -12.32 -12.49
C THR A 781 -21.52 -13.21 -13.07
N ALA A 782 -21.16 -14.17 -13.93
CA ALA A 782 -22.10 -15.12 -14.53
C ALA A 782 -22.74 -16.05 -13.49
N VAL A 783 -21.94 -16.60 -12.56
CA VAL A 783 -22.46 -17.46 -11.49
C VAL A 783 -23.30 -16.65 -10.49
N ALA A 784 -22.88 -15.42 -10.16
CA ALA A 784 -23.67 -14.52 -9.31
C ALA A 784 -25.07 -14.24 -9.90
N ALA A 785 -25.16 -14.00 -11.21
CA ALA A 785 -26.44 -13.82 -11.89
C ALA A 785 -27.31 -15.10 -11.82
N GLY A 786 -26.71 -16.27 -11.98
CA GLY A 786 -27.40 -17.56 -11.78
C GLY A 786 -27.96 -17.73 -10.37
N ILE A 787 -27.17 -17.40 -9.34
CA ILE A 787 -27.60 -17.42 -7.93
C ILE A 787 -28.76 -16.43 -7.72
N GLN A 788 -28.66 -15.21 -8.25
CA GLN A 788 -29.74 -14.22 -8.15
C GLN A 788 -31.04 -14.73 -8.79
N ALA A 789 -30.96 -15.36 -9.95
CA ALA A 789 -32.12 -15.91 -10.65
C ALA A 789 -32.83 -17.03 -9.86
N ILE A 790 -32.07 -17.84 -9.12
CA ILE A 790 -32.62 -18.85 -8.21
C ILE A 790 -33.31 -18.17 -7.01
N LEU A 791 -32.61 -17.24 -6.34
CA LEU A 791 -33.13 -16.56 -5.16
C LEU A 791 -34.35 -15.68 -5.45
N ALA A 792 -34.44 -15.11 -6.65
CA ALA A 792 -35.55 -14.27 -7.08
C ALA A 792 -36.92 -14.98 -7.08
N ARG A 793 -36.94 -16.32 -7.03
CA ARG A 793 -38.16 -17.14 -7.04
C ARG A 793 -38.66 -17.51 -5.64
N ARG A 794 -38.02 -17.03 -4.58
CA ARG A 794 -38.41 -17.33 -3.20
C ARG A 794 -38.18 -16.18 -2.24
N LEU A 795 -38.85 -16.27 -1.10
CA LEU A 795 -38.71 -15.34 0.02
C LEU A 795 -38.17 -16.09 1.24
N ASN A 796 -37.59 -15.35 2.18
CA ASN A 796 -37.24 -15.87 3.50
C ASN A 796 -38.49 -16.00 4.40
N PRO A 797 -38.39 -16.59 5.59
CA PRO A 797 -39.52 -16.76 6.51
C PRO A 797 -40.21 -15.46 6.95
N ASP A 798 -39.49 -14.33 6.93
CA ASP A 798 -40.05 -13.00 7.22
C ASP A 798 -40.81 -12.40 6.01
N GLY A 799 -40.87 -13.10 4.87
CA GLY A 799 -41.47 -12.61 3.63
C GLY A 799 -40.59 -11.61 2.85
N HIS A 800 -39.31 -11.51 3.18
CA HIS A 800 -38.34 -10.65 2.49
C HIS A 800 -37.61 -11.39 1.36
N PRO A 801 -37.10 -10.67 0.34
CA PRO A 801 -36.13 -11.24 -0.58
C PRO A 801 -34.91 -11.76 0.18
N VAL A 802 -34.43 -12.96 -0.17
CA VAL A 802 -33.24 -13.55 0.44
C VAL A 802 -32.04 -12.66 0.15
N PRO A 803 -31.32 -12.14 1.17
CA PRO A 803 -30.13 -11.32 0.96
C PRO A 803 -29.04 -12.09 0.21
N LEU A 804 -28.62 -11.52 -0.93
CA LEU A 804 -27.40 -11.90 -1.64
C LEU A 804 -26.37 -10.77 -1.46
N VAL A 805 -25.18 -11.14 -0.99
CA VAL A 805 -23.96 -10.35 -1.13
C VAL A 805 -23.10 -11.08 -2.15
N ALA A 806 -22.97 -10.51 -3.34
CA ALA A 806 -22.17 -11.07 -4.41
C ALA A 806 -21.01 -10.12 -4.72
N GLU A 807 -19.80 -10.55 -4.39
CA GLU A 807 -18.55 -9.88 -4.80
C GLU A 807 -17.99 -10.61 -6.02
N THR A 808 -17.70 -9.88 -7.09
CA THR A 808 -17.36 -10.49 -8.39
C THR A 808 -16.13 -9.83 -9.02
N GLY A 809 -15.91 -10.07 -10.32
CA GLY A 809 -14.70 -9.64 -11.03
C GLY A 809 -14.60 -8.15 -11.32
N GLY A 810 -13.52 -7.75 -11.98
CA GLY A 810 -13.28 -6.37 -12.37
C GLY A 810 -12.45 -6.23 -13.65
N LEU A 811 -12.78 -5.22 -14.46
CA LEU A 811 -11.89 -4.67 -15.49
C LEU A 811 -11.09 -3.50 -14.91
N ASN A 812 -10.23 -3.81 -13.94
CA ASN A 812 -9.52 -2.81 -13.16
C ASN A 812 -8.49 -2.07 -14.01
N ALA A 813 -8.45 -0.74 -13.86
CA ALA A 813 -7.60 0.12 -14.66
C ALA A 813 -6.64 0.95 -13.80
N LEU A 814 -5.44 1.19 -14.32
CA LEU A 814 -4.47 2.16 -13.78
C LEU A 814 -4.24 3.24 -14.83
N VAL A 815 -4.58 4.49 -14.50
CA VAL A 815 -4.34 5.65 -15.38
C VAL A 815 -3.06 6.34 -14.94
N VAL A 816 -2.15 6.54 -15.89
CA VAL A 816 -0.83 7.13 -15.63
C VAL A 816 -0.63 8.32 -16.56
N ASP A 817 -0.40 9.49 -15.97
CA ASP A 817 0.00 10.68 -16.71
C ASP A 817 1.52 10.87 -16.74
N SER A 818 1.98 11.84 -17.52
CA SER A 818 3.40 12.09 -17.73
C SER A 818 4.14 12.68 -16.51
N SER A 819 3.43 12.98 -15.41
CA SER A 819 4.04 13.44 -14.15
C SER A 819 4.43 12.31 -13.20
N ALA A 820 3.97 11.09 -13.47
CA ALA A 820 4.31 9.92 -12.67
C ALA A 820 5.78 9.50 -12.85
N LEU A 821 6.36 8.91 -11.80
CA LEU A 821 7.70 8.33 -11.86
C LEU A 821 7.64 6.96 -12.54
N THR A 822 8.30 6.79 -13.69
CA THR A 822 8.23 5.57 -14.50
C THR A 822 8.62 4.31 -13.72
N GLU A 823 9.67 4.38 -12.90
CA GLU A 823 10.16 3.25 -12.10
C GLU A 823 9.09 2.77 -11.10
N GLN A 824 8.40 3.71 -10.45
CA GLN A 824 7.29 3.40 -9.53
C GLN A 824 6.09 2.83 -10.29
N VAL A 825 5.71 3.42 -11.44
CA VAL A 825 4.63 2.91 -12.29
C VAL A 825 4.91 1.47 -12.69
N VAL A 826 6.13 1.16 -13.14
CA VAL A 826 6.52 -0.19 -13.54
C VAL A 826 6.48 -1.16 -12.37
N ALA A 827 7.06 -0.80 -11.22
CA ALA A 827 7.04 -1.65 -10.02
C ALA A 827 5.61 -1.97 -9.57
N ASP A 828 4.75 -0.95 -9.49
CA ASP A 828 3.36 -1.10 -9.08
C ASP A 828 2.53 -1.88 -10.11
N THR A 829 2.82 -1.70 -11.41
CA THR A 829 2.18 -2.43 -12.51
C THR A 829 2.53 -3.91 -12.45
N LEU A 830 3.82 -4.26 -12.24
CA LEU A 830 4.25 -5.65 -12.17
C LEU A 830 3.53 -6.41 -11.06
N VAL A 831 3.51 -5.83 -9.86
CA VAL A 831 2.78 -6.40 -8.72
C VAL A 831 1.28 -6.44 -8.99
N SER A 832 0.69 -5.36 -9.51
CA SER A 832 -0.77 -5.32 -9.68
C SER A 832 -1.27 -6.25 -10.79
N ALA A 833 -0.49 -6.50 -11.85
CA ALA A 833 -0.93 -7.28 -13.01
C ALA A 833 -0.52 -8.76 -12.94
N PHE A 834 0.67 -9.08 -12.40
CA PHE A 834 1.28 -10.40 -12.54
C PHE A 834 1.47 -11.17 -11.23
N ASP A 835 1.45 -10.50 -10.06
CA ASP A 835 1.43 -11.19 -8.76
C ASP A 835 0.28 -12.22 -8.71
N SER A 836 0.52 -13.37 -8.07
CA SER A 836 -0.43 -14.50 -8.05
C SER A 836 -0.89 -14.95 -9.46
N ALA A 837 -0.02 -14.80 -10.48
CA ALA A 837 -0.36 -15.00 -11.89
C ALA A 837 -1.57 -14.18 -12.36
N GLY A 838 -1.76 -12.97 -11.83
CA GLY A 838 -2.91 -12.11 -12.15
C GLY A 838 -4.26 -12.67 -11.68
N GLN A 839 -4.27 -13.67 -10.79
CA GLN A 839 -5.49 -14.33 -10.30
C GLN A 839 -6.09 -13.63 -9.08
N ARG A 840 -6.03 -12.30 -9.03
CA ARG A 840 -6.72 -11.47 -8.03
C ARG A 840 -7.88 -10.77 -8.72
N CYS A 841 -9.04 -10.68 -8.05
CA CYS A 841 -10.14 -9.86 -8.54
C CYS A 841 -9.74 -8.38 -8.66
N SER A 842 -8.78 -7.92 -7.83
CA SER A 842 -8.19 -6.57 -7.87
C SER A 842 -7.03 -6.40 -8.85
N ALA A 843 -6.63 -7.46 -9.57
CA ALA A 843 -5.47 -7.38 -10.47
C ALA A 843 -5.70 -6.37 -11.60
N LEU A 844 -4.65 -5.63 -11.94
CA LEU A 844 -4.65 -4.65 -13.01
C LEU A 844 -4.86 -5.35 -14.36
N ARG A 845 -5.95 -4.99 -15.05
CA ARG A 845 -6.31 -5.53 -16.38
C ARG A 845 -5.97 -4.57 -17.50
N LEU A 846 -6.02 -3.27 -17.24
CA LEU A 846 -5.83 -2.20 -18.20
C LEU A 846 -4.92 -1.09 -17.66
N LEU A 847 -3.74 -0.94 -18.24
CA LEU A 847 -2.86 0.20 -18.03
C LEU A 847 -3.14 1.27 -19.10
N ALA A 848 -3.64 2.43 -18.69
CA ALA A 848 -3.82 3.58 -19.57
C ALA A 848 -2.63 4.54 -19.41
N LEU A 849 -1.80 4.65 -20.44
CA LEU A 849 -0.60 5.49 -20.45
C LEU A 849 -0.81 6.74 -21.30
N GLN A 850 -0.42 7.89 -20.76
CA GLN A 850 -0.35 9.10 -21.58
C GLN A 850 0.69 8.92 -22.68
N ALA A 851 0.38 9.36 -23.91
CA ALA A 851 1.14 9.07 -25.11
C ALA A 851 2.65 9.38 -24.99
N GLU A 852 3.01 10.51 -24.38
CA GLU A 852 4.39 10.99 -24.29
C GLU A 852 5.33 10.13 -23.43
N ILE A 853 4.77 9.32 -22.53
CA ILE A 853 5.56 8.41 -21.66
C ILE A 853 5.40 6.93 -22.02
N ALA A 854 4.49 6.60 -22.94
CA ALA A 854 4.04 5.24 -23.18
C ALA A 854 5.19 4.31 -23.59
N ASP A 855 6.02 4.73 -24.56
CA ASP A 855 7.07 3.86 -25.11
C ASP A 855 8.19 3.60 -24.10
N ARG A 856 8.64 4.63 -23.38
CA ARG A 856 9.63 4.49 -22.29
C ARG A 856 9.10 3.55 -21.21
N THR A 857 7.85 3.74 -20.79
CA THR A 857 7.23 2.95 -19.74
C THR A 857 7.04 1.50 -20.17
N LEU A 858 6.61 1.25 -21.41
CA LEU A 858 6.44 -0.10 -21.94
C LEU A 858 7.77 -0.85 -22.10
N ALA A 859 8.81 -0.17 -22.58
CA ALA A 859 10.15 -0.74 -22.68
C ALA A 859 10.70 -1.14 -21.30
N MET A 860 10.56 -0.26 -20.30
CA MET A 860 10.98 -0.57 -18.93
C MET A 860 10.14 -1.68 -18.31
N LEU A 861 8.81 -1.67 -18.51
CA LEU A 861 7.88 -2.67 -18.00
C LEU A 861 8.18 -4.08 -18.55
N THR A 862 8.32 -4.21 -19.87
CA THR A 862 8.61 -5.49 -20.51
C THR A 862 10.01 -6.00 -20.14
N GLY A 863 11.00 -5.10 -20.07
CA GLY A 863 12.33 -5.44 -19.58
C GLY A 863 12.33 -5.92 -18.12
N ALA A 864 11.57 -5.27 -17.24
CA ALA A 864 11.46 -5.66 -15.84
C ALA A 864 10.65 -6.95 -15.64
N LEU A 865 9.61 -7.17 -16.46
CA LEU A 865 8.82 -8.40 -16.47
C LEU A 865 9.67 -9.61 -16.85
N ALA A 866 10.63 -9.45 -17.77
CA ALA A 866 11.58 -10.50 -18.15
C ALA A 866 12.49 -10.95 -16.99
N GLU A 867 12.62 -10.14 -15.93
CA GLU A 867 13.41 -10.47 -14.75
C GLU A 867 12.64 -11.26 -13.69
N TRP A 868 11.31 -11.42 -13.84
CA TRP A 868 10.47 -12.20 -12.93
C TRP A 868 10.51 -13.68 -13.29
N ARG A 869 10.73 -14.53 -12.29
CA ARG A 869 10.81 -15.99 -12.46
C ARG A 869 9.43 -16.61 -12.35
N VAL A 870 9.01 -17.26 -13.43
CA VAL A 870 7.82 -18.13 -13.47
C VAL A 870 8.24 -19.54 -13.10
N GLY A 871 7.52 -20.21 -12.18
CA GLY A 871 7.86 -21.57 -11.79
C GLY A 871 7.06 -22.11 -10.61
N ASN A 872 7.53 -23.24 -10.03
CA ASN A 872 6.90 -23.83 -8.86
C ASN A 872 7.14 -22.94 -7.61
N PRO A 873 6.07 -22.49 -6.93
CA PRO A 873 6.20 -21.62 -5.77
C PRO A 873 6.67 -22.34 -4.49
N ASP A 874 6.96 -23.64 -4.55
CA ASP A 874 7.69 -24.36 -3.49
C ASP A 874 9.17 -23.95 -3.38
N ARG A 875 9.57 -22.90 -4.11
CA ARG A 875 10.87 -22.22 -4.07
C ARG A 875 10.69 -20.73 -3.80
N LEU A 876 11.49 -20.18 -2.91
CA LEU A 876 11.45 -18.74 -2.58
C LEU A 876 11.78 -17.85 -3.78
N VAL A 877 12.57 -18.35 -4.74
CA VAL A 877 12.97 -17.64 -5.96
C VAL A 877 11.84 -17.43 -6.98
N THR A 878 10.67 -18.03 -6.78
CA THR A 878 9.55 -17.96 -7.72
C THR A 878 8.71 -16.70 -7.46
N ASP A 879 8.61 -15.83 -8.46
CA ASP A 879 7.78 -14.62 -8.40
C ASP A 879 6.35 -14.88 -8.86
N ILE A 880 6.19 -15.69 -9.92
CA ILE A 880 4.89 -15.99 -10.55
C ILE A 880 4.66 -17.49 -10.55
N GLY A 881 3.62 -17.92 -9.83
CA GLY A 881 3.15 -19.30 -9.78
C GLY A 881 2.31 -19.72 -11.00
N PRO A 882 1.72 -20.92 -10.96
CA PRO A 882 0.82 -21.43 -11.98
C PRO A 882 -0.54 -20.69 -11.96
N VAL A 883 -1.31 -20.83 -13.05
CA VAL A 883 -2.76 -20.67 -12.99
C VAL A 883 -3.40 -21.92 -12.40
N ILE A 884 -4.59 -21.78 -11.79
CA ILE A 884 -5.19 -22.82 -10.94
C ILE A 884 -5.44 -24.17 -11.63
N GLY A 885 -5.66 -24.17 -12.95
CA GLY A 885 -6.02 -25.37 -13.68
C GLY A 885 -5.97 -25.22 -15.19
N ALA A 886 -6.24 -26.33 -15.89
CA ALA A 886 -6.16 -26.41 -17.34
C ALA A 886 -7.20 -25.51 -18.04
N GLU A 887 -8.44 -25.51 -17.53
CA GLU A 887 -9.52 -24.68 -18.09
C GLU A 887 -9.18 -23.18 -18.03
N ALA A 888 -8.64 -22.72 -16.90
CA ALA A 888 -8.17 -21.35 -16.75
C ALA A 888 -7.06 -21.04 -17.76
N ARG A 889 -6.02 -21.89 -17.85
CA ARG A 889 -4.93 -21.74 -18.81
C ARG A 889 -5.45 -21.62 -20.24
N ASP A 890 -6.30 -22.55 -20.66
CA ASP A 890 -6.78 -22.65 -22.03
C ASP A 890 -7.67 -21.45 -22.40
N ALA A 891 -8.52 -20.98 -21.47
CA ALA A 891 -9.32 -19.78 -21.65
C ALA A 891 -8.47 -18.50 -21.79
N ILE A 892 -7.36 -18.41 -21.05
CA ILE A 892 -6.44 -17.27 -21.14
C ILE A 892 -5.63 -17.32 -22.44
N GLU A 893 -5.07 -18.47 -22.80
CA GLU A 893 -4.33 -18.64 -24.05
C GLU A 893 -5.21 -18.38 -25.29
N ALA A 894 -6.48 -18.80 -25.25
CA ALA A 894 -7.44 -18.51 -26.31
C ALA A 894 -7.67 -16.99 -26.46
N HIS A 895 -7.75 -16.23 -25.37
CA HIS A 895 -7.85 -14.77 -25.41
C HIS A 895 -6.59 -14.13 -26.01
N VAL A 896 -5.41 -14.56 -25.58
CA VAL A 896 -4.13 -14.07 -26.12
C VAL A 896 -4.02 -14.36 -27.62
N ALA A 897 -4.43 -15.55 -28.06
CA ALA A 897 -4.45 -15.92 -29.47
C ALA A 897 -5.44 -15.06 -30.27
N ALA A 898 -6.63 -14.79 -29.74
CA ALA A 898 -7.62 -13.93 -30.38
C ALA A 898 -7.12 -12.48 -30.53
N MET A 899 -6.50 -11.92 -29.50
CA MET A 899 -5.92 -10.56 -29.55
C MET A 899 -4.78 -10.47 -30.56
N ARG A 900 -3.92 -11.49 -30.63
CA ARG A 900 -2.87 -11.56 -31.66
C ARG A 900 -3.46 -11.66 -33.07
N ALA A 901 -4.49 -12.48 -33.25
CA ALA A 901 -5.18 -12.62 -34.53
C ALA A 901 -5.89 -11.32 -34.96
N ALA A 902 -6.31 -10.49 -34.01
CA ALA A 902 -6.83 -9.14 -34.25
C ALA A 902 -5.75 -8.10 -34.64
N GLY A 903 -4.47 -8.51 -34.69
CA GLY A 903 -3.36 -7.65 -35.11
C GLY A 903 -2.75 -6.80 -34.00
N TYR A 904 -3.09 -7.07 -32.74
CA TYR A 904 -2.56 -6.31 -31.61
C TYR A 904 -1.13 -6.76 -31.23
N PRO A 905 -0.22 -5.82 -30.88
CA PRO A 905 1.10 -6.17 -30.36
C PRO A 905 0.98 -7.00 -29.06
N VAL A 906 1.66 -8.15 -29.03
CA VAL A 906 1.67 -9.07 -27.89
C VAL A 906 3.11 -9.36 -27.47
N HIS A 907 3.49 -8.92 -26.27
CA HIS A 907 4.75 -9.28 -25.63
C HIS A 907 4.50 -10.39 -24.60
N ARG A 908 5.34 -11.43 -24.59
CA ARG A 908 5.25 -12.54 -23.63
C ARG A 908 6.61 -12.78 -22.98
N ALA A 909 6.62 -12.90 -21.65
CA ALA A 909 7.79 -13.36 -20.92
C ALA A 909 8.08 -14.85 -21.22
N PRO A 910 9.33 -15.31 -21.13
CA PRO A 910 9.65 -16.72 -21.38
C PRO A 910 9.06 -17.64 -20.30
N LEU A 911 8.56 -18.80 -20.71
CA LEU A 911 8.21 -19.90 -19.80
C LEU A 911 9.35 -20.94 -19.79
N PRO A 912 9.95 -21.22 -18.62
CA PRO A 912 10.93 -22.30 -18.49
C PRO A 912 10.31 -23.68 -18.75
N GLU A 913 11.11 -24.65 -19.24
CA GLU A 913 10.67 -26.04 -19.48
C GLU A 913 10.13 -26.73 -18.21
N SER A 914 10.60 -26.32 -17.03
CA SER A 914 10.08 -26.82 -15.75
C SER A 914 8.57 -26.55 -15.54
N CYS A 915 8.00 -25.59 -16.27
CA CYS A 915 6.57 -25.27 -16.24
C CYS A 915 5.70 -26.32 -16.95
N ASP A 916 6.26 -27.19 -17.80
CA ASP A 916 5.50 -28.21 -18.55
C ASP A 916 4.80 -29.24 -17.63
N ARG A 917 5.25 -29.34 -16.37
CA ARG A 917 4.69 -30.22 -15.35
C ARG A 917 3.40 -29.69 -14.72
N GLY A 918 3.10 -28.41 -14.89
CA GLY A 918 1.97 -27.71 -14.26
C GLY A 918 1.07 -27.00 -15.26
N THR A 919 0.29 -26.05 -14.76
CA THR A 919 -0.59 -25.18 -15.54
C THR A 919 -0.10 -23.76 -15.49
N PHE A 920 0.79 -23.39 -16.40
CA PHE A 920 1.34 -22.04 -16.46
C PHE A 920 0.85 -21.29 -17.70
N VAL A 921 0.76 -19.97 -17.56
CA VAL A 921 0.53 -19.03 -18.66
C VAL A 921 1.67 -18.03 -18.63
N ALA A 922 2.26 -17.76 -19.79
CA ALA A 922 3.33 -16.77 -19.88
C ALA A 922 2.77 -15.38 -19.52
N PRO A 923 3.39 -14.62 -18.59
CA PRO A 923 3.04 -13.23 -18.36
C PRO A 923 3.04 -12.44 -19.66
N THR A 924 1.93 -11.78 -19.96
CA THR A 924 1.65 -11.23 -21.29
C THR A 924 1.22 -9.77 -21.19
N VAL A 925 1.77 -8.92 -22.07
CA VAL A 925 1.37 -7.53 -22.27
C VAL A 925 0.79 -7.39 -23.68
N ILE A 926 -0.40 -6.79 -23.81
CA ILE A 926 -1.12 -6.61 -25.07
C ILE A 926 -1.45 -5.13 -25.27
N GLU A 927 -0.97 -4.52 -26.34
CA GLU A 927 -1.35 -3.14 -26.67
C GLU A 927 -2.67 -3.13 -27.47
N ILE A 928 -3.66 -2.39 -27.00
CA ILE A 928 -5.01 -2.32 -27.59
C ILE A 928 -5.32 -0.89 -28.07
N PRO A 929 -6.14 -0.74 -29.13
CA PRO A 929 -6.42 0.58 -29.71
C PRO A 929 -7.38 1.43 -28.86
N SER A 930 -8.22 0.79 -28.04
CA SER A 930 -9.17 1.47 -27.16
C SER A 930 -9.67 0.53 -26.06
N VAL A 931 -10.25 1.11 -25.00
CA VAL A 931 -10.87 0.35 -23.89
C VAL A 931 -11.95 -0.61 -24.39
N ALA A 932 -12.67 -0.25 -25.47
CA ALA A 932 -13.75 -1.05 -26.04
C ALA A 932 -13.30 -2.40 -26.62
N ALA A 933 -12.00 -2.62 -26.84
CA ALA A 933 -11.47 -3.93 -27.22
C ALA A 933 -11.62 -4.97 -26.09
N LEU A 934 -11.84 -4.54 -24.84
CA LEU A 934 -12.06 -5.41 -23.69
C LEU A 934 -13.55 -5.56 -23.40
N THR A 935 -14.08 -6.75 -23.67
CA THR A 935 -15.52 -7.05 -23.49
C THR A 935 -15.82 -7.86 -22.22
N ARG A 936 -14.80 -8.48 -21.62
CA ARG A 936 -14.93 -9.32 -20.42
C ARG A 936 -13.62 -9.36 -19.64
N GLU A 937 -13.71 -9.77 -18.38
CA GLU A 937 -12.53 -10.08 -17.56
C GLU A 937 -11.74 -11.28 -18.13
N VAL A 938 -10.41 -11.16 -18.06
CA VAL A 938 -9.46 -12.24 -18.34
C VAL A 938 -8.67 -12.50 -17.05
N PHE A 939 -8.99 -13.61 -16.39
CA PHE A 939 -8.51 -13.90 -15.04
C PHE A 939 -7.15 -14.61 -15.04
N GLY A 940 -6.11 -13.90 -15.48
CA GLY A 940 -4.75 -14.43 -15.61
C GLY A 940 -3.69 -13.34 -15.74
N PRO A 941 -2.42 -13.71 -16.03
CA PRO A 941 -1.30 -12.78 -16.06
C PRO A 941 -1.24 -12.05 -17.41
N VAL A 942 -2.34 -11.37 -17.78
CA VAL A 942 -2.50 -10.64 -19.04
C VAL A 942 -2.84 -9.19 -18.75
N LEU A 943 -1.89 -8.30 -19.05
CA LEU A 943 -2.05 -6.85 -18.95
C LEU A 943 -2.38 -6.29 -20.33
N HIS A 944 -3.43 -5.48 -20.43
CA HIS A 944 -3.72 -4.71 -21.62
C HIS A 944 -3.23 -3.27 -21.45
N VAL A 945 -2.75 -2.66 -22.52
CA VAL A 945 -2.22 -1.29 -22.49
C VAL A 945 -2.94 -0.46 -23.54
N VAL A 946 -3.47 0.70 -23.14
CA VAL A 946 -4.04 1.70 -24.04
C VAL A 946 -3.28 3.00 -23.90
N ARG A 947 -3.00 3.66 -25.03
CA ARG A 947 -2.42 5.01 -25.04
C ARG A 947 -3.53 6.05 -25.07
N PHE A 948 -3.34 7.18 -24.40
CA PHE A 948 -4.28 8.32 -24.46
C PHE A 948 -3.55 9.66 -24.54
N GLU A 949 -4.16 10.63 -25.22
CA GLU A 949 -3.70 12.03 -25.24
C GLU A 949 -4.13 12.76 -23.97
N ARG A 950 -3.34 13.72 -23.47
CA ARG A 950 -3.64 14.46 -22.22
C ARG A 950 -5.05 15.06 -22.18
N ALA A 951 -5.52 15.59 -23.32
CA ALA A 951 -6.87 16.15 -23.48
C ALA A 951 -7.99 15.09 -23.35
N ALA A 952 -7.68 13.83 -23.66
CA ALA A 952 -8.60 12.69 -23.59
C ALA A 952 -8.64 12.03 -22.20
N PHE A 953 -7.94 12.56 -21.18
CA PHE A 953 -7.90 11.99 -19.83
C PHE A 953 -9.31 11.66 -19.29
N ALA A 954 -10.23 12.62 -19.33
CA ALA A 954 -11.57 12.42 -18.82
C ALA A 954 -12.41 11.45 -19.66
N ALA A 955 -12.24 11.47 -20.98
CA ALA A 955 -12.89 10.51 -21.87
C ALA A 955 -12.37 9.09 -21.62
N THR A 956 -11.09 8.95 -21.28
CA THR A 956 -10.46 7.65 -20.94
C THR A 956 -11.02 7.10 -19.63
N VAL A 957 -11.12 7.92 -18.57
CA VAL A 957 -11.78 7.53 -17.32
C VAL A 957 -13.25 7.14 -17.57
N ALA A 958 -13.98 7.91 -18.38
CA ALA A 958 -15.36 7.60 -18.73
C ALA A 958 -15.50 6.27 -19.50
N ALA A 959 -14.57 5.99 -20.43
CA ALA A 959 -14.55 4.73 -21.17
C ALA A 959 -14.28 3.53 -20.26
N ILE A 960 -13.45 3.70 -19.22
CA ILE A 960 -13.21 2.68 -18.19
C ILE A 960 -14.50 2.42 -17.39
N ASP A 961 -15.17 3.46 -16.88
CA ASP A 961 -16.42 3.30 -16.14
C ASP A 961 -17.55 2.70 -17.00
N ALA A 962 -17.55 2.99 -18.31
CA ALA A 962 -18.53 2.47 -19.27
C ALA A 962 -18.43 0.95 -19.47
N THR A 963 -17.36 0.29 -19.02
CA THR A 963 -17.28 -1.18 -18.99
C THR A 963 -18.32 -1.81 -18.06
N GLY A 964 -18.91 -1.02 -17.14
CA GLY A 964 -19.90 -1.46 -16.17
C GLY A 964 -19.31 -2.11 -14.92
N TYR A 965 -18.00 -2.38 -14.90
CA TYR A 965 -17.27 -2.81 -13.71
C TYR A 965 -16.87 -1.62 -12.85
N GLY A 966 -16.56 -1.88 -11.57
CA GLY A 966 -16.24 -0.84 -10.60
C GLY A 966 -15.62 -1.39 -9.33
N LEU A 967 -14.59 -2.24 -9.46
CA LEU A 967 -13.90 -2.86 -8.32
C LEU A 967 -12.71 -2.03 -7.85
N THR A 968 -11.55 -2.12 -8.53
CA THR A 968 -10.38 -1.30 -8.25
C THR A 968 -10.06 -0.35 -9.41
N PHE A 969 -9.65 0.87 -9.06
CA PHE A 969 -9.13 1.85 -10.02
C PHE A 969 -7.92 2.55 -9.42
N GLY A 970 -6.87 2.70 -10.23
CA GLY A 970 -5.64 3.35 -9.85
C GLY A 970 -5.43 4.64 -10.65
N ILE A 971 -4.76 5.60 -10.02
CA ILE A 971 -4.15 6.73 -10.73
C ILE A 971 -2.72 6.95 -10.22
N GLN A 972 -1.78 7.11 -11.15
CA GLN A 972 -0.45 7.63 -10.85
C GLN A 972 -0.26 8.99 -11.48
N THR A 973 -0.09 10.00 -10.62
CA THR A 973 0.07 11.41 -11.00
C THR A 973 0.56 12.22 -9.80
N ARG A 974 1.23 13.34 -10.09
CA ARG A 974 1.58 14.38 -9.11
C ARG A 974 0.64 15.58 -9.17
N LEU A 975 -0.40 15.54 -10.00
CA LEU A 975 -1.40 16.59 -10.16
C LEU A 975 -2.60 16.33 -9.25
N ASP A 976 -2.76 17.15 -8.21
CA ASP A 976 -3.91 17.06 -7.29
C ASP A 976 -5.25 17.26 -7.99
N THR A 977 -5.29 18.10 -9.04
CA THR A 977 -6.51 18.28 -9.83
C THR A 977 -6.87 17.03 -10.63
N ALA A 978 -5.88 16.29 -11.13
CA ALA A 978 -6.10 15.03 -11.83
C ALA A 978 -6.59 13.94 -10.85
N ILE A 979 -5.99 13.84 -9.66
CA ILE A 979 -6.43 12.94 -8.57
C ILE A 979 -7.88 13.25 -8.22
N THR A 980 -8.19 14.51 -7.93
CA THR A 980 -9.53 14.95 -7.53
C THR A 980 -10.56 14.63 -8.63
N ARG A 981 -10.22 14.94 -9.89
CA ARG A 981 -11.10 14.67 -11.04
C ARG A 981 -11.34 13.18 -11.24
N ALA A 982 -10.29 12.36 -11.25
CA ALA A 982 -10.42 10.92 -11.45
C ALA A 982 -11.21 10.26 -10.30
N CYS A 983 -10.90 10.62 -9.04
CA CYS A 983 -11.63 10.12 -7.89
C CYS A 983 -13.09 10.59 -7.86
N ALA A 984 -13.41 11.78 -8.38
CA ALA A 984 -14.80 12.26 -8.49
C ALA A 984 -15.56 11.56 -9.63
N GLN A 985 -14.89 11.23 -10.72
CA GLN A 985 -15.48 10.65 -11.91
C GLN A 985 -15.66 9.14 -11.81
N SER A 986 -14.65 8.41 -11.31
CA SER A 986 -14.64 6.95 -11.28
C SER A 986 -15.74 6.38 -10.38
N ALA A 987 -16.41 5.34 -10.89
CA ALA A 987 -17.42 4.59 -10.15
C ALA A 987 -16.86 3.45 -9.28
N ALA A 988 -15.53 3.26 -9.26
CA ALA A 988 -14.91 2.14 -8.55
C ALA A 988 -15.07 2.22 -7.03
N GLY A 989 -15.23 1.05 -6.40
CA GLY A 989 -15.35 0.93 -4.96
C GLY A 989 -14.03 1.17 -4.20
N ASN A 990 -12.89 0.80 -4.79
CA ASN A 990 -11.56 0.97 -4.19
C ASN A 990 -10.66 1.79 -5.14
N LEU A 991 -10.30 2.99 -4.71
CA LEU A 991 -9.44 3.92 -5.44
C LEU A 991 -8.05 3.94 -4.82
N TYR A 992 -7.02 3.77 -5.65
CA TYR A 992 -5.62 3.73 -5.23
C TYR A 992 -4.83 4.83 -5.93
N VAL A 993 -4.11 5.66 -5.16
CA VAL A 993 -3.35 6.79 -5.70
C VAL A 993 -1.86 6.61 -5.42
N ASN A 994 -1.04 6.60 -6.48
CA ASN A 994 0.42 6.45 -6.43
C ASN A 994 0.88 5.18 -5.67
N ARG A 995 0.17 4.07 -5.88
CA ARG A 995 0.48 2.75 -5.30
C ARG A 995 -0.13 1.62 -6.14
N THR A 996 0.18 0.37 -5.76
CA THR A 996 -0.48 -0.85 -6.27
C THR A 996 -2.00 -0.84 -6.08
N LEU A 997 -2.72 -1.60 -6.93
CA LEU A 997 -4.18 -1.78 -6.86
C LEU A 997 -4.60 -3.01 -6.02
N VAL A 998 -3.63 -3.80 -5.56
CA VAL A 998 -3.84 -5.09 -4.90
C VAL A 998 -3.45 -5.04 -3.43
N GLY A 999 -3.88 -6.05 -2.65
CA GLY A 999 -3.52 -6.17 -1.23
C GLY A 999 -4.29 -5.23 -0.31
N ALA A 1000 -5.61 -5.09 -0.53
CA ALA A 1000 -6.48 -4.37 0.39
C ALA A 1000 -6.41 -4.98 1.80
N VAL A 1001 -6.25 -4.14 2.82
CA VAL A 1001 -6.13 -4.57 4.22
C VAL A 1001 -7.48 -4.40 4.92
N VAL A 1002 -7.95 -5.46 5.57
CA VAL A 1002 -9.22 -5.48 6.33
C VAL A 1002 -9.30 -4.31 7.31
N GLY A 1003 -10.41 -3.57 7.32
CA GLY A 1003 -10.62 -2.42 8.20
C GLY A 1003 -9.82 -1.15 7.85
N VAL A 1004 -8.90 -1.22 6.87
CA VAL A 1004 -8.11 -0.07 6.38
C VAL A 1004 -8.55 0.32 4.98
N GLN A 1005 -8.64 -0.65 4.07
CA GLN A 1005 -9.29 -0.50 2.78
C GLN A 1005 -10.40 -1.54 2.63
N PRO A 1006 -11.56 -1.35 3.31
CA PRO A 1006 -12.74 -2.18 3.06
C PRO A 1006 -12.91 -2.46 1.56
N PHE A 1007 -13.05 -3.74 1.22
CA PHE A 1007 -12.88 -4.21 -0.16
C PHE A 1007 -14.21 -4.64 -0.76
N GLY A 1008 -14.48 -4.17 -1.96
CA GLY A 1008 -15.68 -4.54 -2.72
C GLY A 1008 -16.06 -3.49 -3.76
N GLY A 1009 -16.74 -3.92 -4.81
CA GLY A 1009 -17.03 -3.10 -5.98
C GLY A 1009 -18.51 -2.73 -6.11
N HIS A 1010 -18.80 -2.01 -7.20
CA HIS A 1010 -20.16 -1.66 -7.62
C HIS A 1010 -20.44 -2.15 -9.04
N GLY A 1011 -21.70 -2.06 -9.48
CA GLY A 1011 -22.07 -2.43 -10.84
C GLY A 1011 -21.89 -3.92 -11.09
N LEU A 1012 -21.20 -4.28 -12.18
CA LEU A 1012 -20.87 -5.68 -12.50
C LEU A 1012 -19.87 -6.32 -11.54
N SER A 1013 -19.21 -5.52 -10.69
CA SER A 1013 -18.20 -5.99 -9.75
C SER A 1013 -18.77 -6.42 -8.40
N GLY A 1014 -19.98 -6.02 -8.05
CA GLY A 1014 -20.62 -6.55 -6.85
C GLY A 1014 -21.82 -5.77 -6.37
N THR A 1015 -22.50 -6.37 -5.40
CA THR A 1015 -23.68 -5.78 -4.76
C THR A 1015 -23.32 -4.91 -3.56
N GLY A 1016 -22.14 -5.13 -2.96
CA GLY A 1016 -21.83 -4.72 -1.59
C GLY A 1016 -22.74 -5.42 -0.56
N PRO A 1017 -22.56 -5.12 0.75
CA PRO A 1017 -21.55 -4.22 1.31
C PRO A 1017 -20.12 -4.77 1.23
N LYS A 1018 -19.12 -3.90 1.43
CA LYS A 1018 -17.70 -4.26 1.37
C LYS A 1018 -17.30 -5.24 2.46
N ALA A 1019 -16.51 -6.24 2.09
CA ALA A 1019 -15.83 -7.11 3.04
C ALA A 1019 -14.81 -6.31 3.87
N GLY A 1020 -14.70 -6.65 5.15
CA GLY A 1020 -13.84 -5.94 6.10
C GLY A 1020 -14.25 -4.48 6.34
N GLY A 1021 -15.49 -4.12 5.98
CA GLY A 1021 -16.08 -2.81 6.19
C GLY A 1021 -17.19 -2.80 7.25
N PRO A 1022 -17.59 -1.60 7.71
CA PRO A 1022 -18.51 -1.44 8.83
C PRO A 1022 -19.95 -1.85 8.51
N LEU A 1023 -20.33 -1.93 7.23
CA LEU A 1023 -21.71 -2.23 6.81
C LEU A 1023 -21.99 -3.72 6.57
N MET A 1024 -20.96 -4.57 6.45
CA MET A 1024 -21.11 -5.99 6.11
C MET A 1024 -22.08 -6.72 7.05
N LEU A 1025 -21.88 -6.60 8.37
CA LEU A 1025 -22.67 -7.35 9.35
C LEU A 1025 -24.15 -6.97 9.32
N ARG A 1026 -24.48 -5.71 8.99
CA ARG A 1026 -25.88 -5.24 8.92
C ARG A 1026 -26.68 -5.94 7.84
N ARG A 1027 -26.04 -6.36 6.74
CA ARG A 1027 -26.68 -7.10 5.66
C ARG A 1027 -27.06 -8.53 6.05
N LEU A 1028 -26.49 -9.03 7.15
CA LEU A 1028 -26.65 -10.39 7.67
C LEU A 1028 -27.64 -10.47 8.84
N LEU A 1029 -28.51 -9.46 8.97
CA LEU A 1029 -29.50 -9.34 10.04
C LEU A 1029 -30.92 -9.20 9.48
N ALA A 1030 -31.86 -9.89 10.11
CA ALA A 1030 -33.30 -9.77 9.88
C ALA A 1030 -33.91 -8.56 10.61
N ALA A 1031 -33.31 -8.11 11.72
CA ALA A 1031 -33.71 -6.90 12.44
C ALA A 1031 -32.49 -6.21 13.04
N ALA A 1032 -32.44 -4.87 12.98
CA ALA A 1032 -31.35 -4.06 13.49
C ALA A 1032 -31.83 -2.62 13.75
N PRO A 1033 -31.15 -1.83 14.60
CA PRO A 1033 -31.47 -0.41 14.76
C PRO A 1033 -31.39 0.33 13.42
N ALA A 1034 -32.30 1.28 13.16
CA ALA A 1034 -32.39 1.97 11.87
C ALA A 1034 -31.12 2.76 11.52
N GLY A 1035 -30.45 3.34 12.52
CA GLY A 1035 -29.17 4.02 12.36
C GLY A 1035 -28.01 3.06 12.06
N THR A 1036 -27.09 3.48 11.18
CA THR A 1036 -25.90 2.66 10.83
C THR A 1036 -24.79 2.71 11.87
N GLY A 1037 -24.85 3.64 12.84
CA GLY A 1037 -23.79 3.89 13.81
C GLY A 1037 -22.60 4.70 13.25
N LEU A 1038 -22.65 5.05 11.97
CA LEU A 1038 -21.63 5.89 11.32
C LEU A 1038 -21.96 7.38 11.52
N PRO A 1039 -20.95 8.27 11.52
CA PRO A 1039 -21.18 9.71 11.63
C PRO A 1039 -22.14 10.22 10.54
N PRO A 1040 -23.17 11.00 10.88
CA PRO A 1040 -24.11 11.53 9.91
C PRO A 1040 -23.43 12.58 9.01
N GLY A 1041 -23.83 12.60 7.75
CA GLY A 1041 -23.39 13.60 6.79
C GLY A 1041 -24.35 14.79 6.68
N PRO A 1042 -24.03 15.80 5.84
CA PRO A 1042 -24.94 16.92 5.62
C PRO A 1042 -26.23 16.47 4.92
N PRO A 1043 -27.40 17.00 5.32
CA PRO A 1043 -28.67 16.60 4.72
C PRO A 1043 -28.78 17.04 3.26
N ALA A 1044 -29.28 16.17 2.39
CA ALA A 1044 -29.50 16.50 0.99
C ALA A 1044 -30.60 17.58 0.83
N PRO A 1045 -30.39 18.63 0.00
CA PRO A 1045 -31.40 19.67 -0.21
C PRO A 1045 -32.76 19.13 -0.67
N ALA A 1046 -32.76 18.11 -1.52
CA ALA A 1046 -33.97 17.43 -1.99
C ALA A 1046 -34.71 16.74 -0.83
N ALA A 1047 -33.99 16.13 0.12
CA ALA A 1047 -34.61 15.49 1.28
C ALA A 1047 -35.29 16.51 2.21
N LEU A 1048 -34.65 17.66 2.44
CA LEU A 1048 -35.26 18.76 3.21
C LEU A 1048 -36.47 19.37 2.49
N ALA A 1049 -36.41 19.50 1.16
CA ALA A 1049 -37.54 19.96 0.36
C ALA A 1049 -38.72 18.98 0.43
N TRP A 1050 -38.44 17.68 0.42
CA TRP A 1050 -39.43 16.61 0.59
C TRP A 1050 -40.14 16.71 1.95
N VAL A 1051 -39.39 16.86 3.04
CA VAL A 1051 -39.95 17.05 4.40
C VAL A 1051 -40.88 18.26 4.46
N ARG A 1052 -40.45 19.41 3.92
CA ARG A 1052 -41.30 20.62 3.88
C ARG A 1052 -42.57 20.38 3.08
N TRP A 1053 -42.46 19.77 1.91
CA TRP A 1053 -43.61 19.46 1.08
C TRP A 1053 -44.59 18.52 1.77
N LEU A 1054 -44.12 17.48 2.48
CA LEU A 1054 -44.98 16.59 3.27
C LEU A 1054 -45.76 17.33 4.36
N ARG A 1055 -45.11 18.27 5.06
CA ARG A 1055 -45.80 19.14 6.04
C ARG A 1055 -46.88 19.99 5.38
N ASP A 1056 -46.58 20.58 4.23
CA ASP A 1056 -47.52 21.41 3.47
C ASP A 1056 -48.72 20.62 2.92
N GLN A 1057 -48.56 19.31 2.70
CA GLN A 1057 -49.66 18.39 2.35
C GLN A 1057 -50.45 17.89 3.58
N GLY A 1058 -50.13 18.34 4.80
CA GLY A 1058 -50.78 17.86 6.02
C GLY A 1058 -50.39 16.44 6.42
N ARG A 1059 -49.16 16.01 6.11
CA ARG A 1059 -48.62 14.66 6.41
C ARG A 1059 -47.48 14.70 7.45
N PRO A 1060 -47.72 15.18 8.69
CA PRO A 1060 -46.66 15.44 9.68
C PRO A 1060 -45.93 14.18 10.18
N GLY A 1061 -46.61 13.04 10.28
CA GLY A 1061 -45.98 11.78 10.72
C GLY A 1061 -44.93 11.27 9.74
N GLU A 1062 -45.21 11.37 8.44
CA GLU A 1062 -44.26 10.98 7.39
C GLU A 1062 -43.12 11.98 7.25
N ALA A 1063 -43.39 13.26 7.47
CA ALA A 1063 -42.34 14.28 7.55
C ALA A 1063 -41.37 13.97 8.70
N ALA A 1064 -41.88 13.60 9.88
CA ALA A 1064 -41.06 13.22 11.03
C ALA A 1064 -40.23 11.95 10.76
N ALA A 1065 -40.82 10.94 10.09
CA ALA A 1065 -40.09 9.74 9.69
C ALA A 1065 -38.96 10.04 8.70
N ALA A 1066 -39.21 10.91 7.71
CA ALA A 1066 -38.20 11.37 6.77
C ALA A 1066 -37.10 12.19 7.47
N GLU A 1067 -37.43 13.04 8.45
CA GLU A 1067 -36.44 13.77 9.26
C GLU A 1067 -35.55 12.84 10.07
N ALA A 1068 -36.09 11.78 10.67
CA ALA A 1068 -35.30 10.79 11.40
C ALA A 1068 -34.29 10.09 10.46
N LEU A 1069 -34.72 9.73 9.24
CA LEU A 1069 -33.84 9.14 8.22
C LEU A 1069 -32.74 10.11 7.77
N ILE A 1070 -33.09 11.40 7.60
CA ILE A 1070 -32.12 12.45 7.24
C ILE A 1070 -31.10 12.65 8.35
N ALA A 1071 -31.55 12.74 9.60
CA ALA A 1071 -30.68 12.95 10.76
C ALA A 1071 -29.68 11.79 10.96
N GLY A 1072 -30.09 10.55 10.63
CA GLY A 1072 -29.24 9.36 10.71
C GLY A 1072 -28.50 9.00 9.41
N SER A 1073 -28.63 9.77 8.34
CA SER A 1073 -28.03 9.43 7.04
C SER A 1073 -26.51 9.65 7.05
N PRO A 1074 -25.71 8.62 6.73
CA PRO A 1074 -24.24 8.75 6.75
C PRO A 1074 -23.67 9.27 5.41
N VAL A 1075 -24.52 9.58 4.42
CA VAL A 1075 -24.10 10.01 3.08
C VAL A 1075 -23.42 11.38 3.11
N GLY A 1076 -22.29 11.50 2.42
CA GLY A 1076 -21.45 12.70 2.47
C GLY A 1076 -20.60 12.81 3.73
N GLY A 1077 -20.76 11.89 4.69
CA GLY A 1077 -19.80 11.65 5.77
C GLY A 1077 -18.58 10.86 5.28
N GLY A 1078 -17.47 11.00 5.99
CA GLY A 1078 -16.24 10.27 5.72
C GLY A 1078 -15.49 9.91 7.00
N LEU A 1079 -14.75 8.81 6.96
CA LEU A 1079 -13.88 8.33 8.02
C LEU A 1079 -12.44 8.28 7.51
N LEU A 1080 -11.51 8.78 8.31
CA LEU A 1080 -10.10 8.43 8.14
C LEU A 1080 -9.87 7.11 8.89
N LEU A 1081 -9.53 6.06 8.15
CA LEU A 1081 -9.30 4.73 8.71
C LEU A 1081 -7.85 4.61 9.20
N PRO A 1082 -7.62 4.04 10.40
CA PRO A 1082 -6.28 3.83 10.92
C PRO A 1082 -5.51 2.87 10.01
N GLY A 1083 -4.25 3.17 9.73
CA GLY A 1083 -3.41 2.40 8.82
C GLY A 1083 -1.93 2.75 8.99
N PRO A 1084 -1.05 2.17 8.15
CA PRO A 1084 0.38 2.44 8.21
C PRO A 1084 0.70 3.91 7.91
N VAL A 1085 1.82 4.39 8.44
CA VAL A 1085 2.35 5.72 8.10
C VAL A 1085 2.69 5.81 6.61
N GLY A 1086 2.66 7.02 6.06
CA GLY A 1086 2.92 7.25 4.63
C GLY A 1086 1.78 6.76 3.74
N GLU A 1087 0.60 6.52 4.33
CA GLU A 1087 -0.64 6.26 3.64
C GLU A 1087 -1.78 7.05 4.30
N GLU A 1088 -2.73 7.47 3.50
CA GLU A 1088 -3.98 8.04 3.97
C GLU A 1088 -5.14 7.22 3.40
N ASN A 1089 -6.02 6.71 4.27
CA ASN A 1089 -7.09 5.79 3.90
C ASN A 1089 -8.43 6.40 4.27
N ARG A 1090 -9.13 6.95 3.27
CA ARG A 1090 -10.43 7.61 3.46
C ARG A 1090 -11.54 6.67 3.04
N TYR A 1091 -12.46 6.42 3.94
CA TYR A 1091 -13.71 5.71 3.68
C TYR A 1091 -14.85 6.72 3.59
N GLY A 1092 -15.64 6.67 2.53
CA GLY A 1092 -16.77 7.57 2.29
C GLY A 1092 -18.02 6.82 1.86
N LEU A 1093 -19.17 7.42 2.15
CA LEU A 1093 -20.47 6.91 1.75
C LEU A 1093 -21.12 7.86 0.75
N HIS A 1094 -21.43 7.31 -0.41
CA HIS A 1094 -21.97 8.04 -1.56
C HIS A 1094 -23.39 7.56 -1.87
N PRO A 1095 -24.22 8.39 -2.52
CA PRO A 1095 -25.48 7.92 -3.08
C PRO A 1095 -25.25 6.71 -3.98
N ARG A 1096 -26.16 5.74 -3.90
CA ARG A 1096 -26.14 4.54 -4.74
C ARG A 1096 -26.54 4.79 -6.18
N GLY A 1097 -27.20 5.90 -6.47
CA GLY A 1097 -27.56 6.32 -7.83
C GLY A 1097 -29.06 6.50 -7.96
N THR A 1098 -29.70 5.61 -8.71
CA THR A 1098 -31.12 5.66 -9.06
C THR A 1098 -31.89 4.57 -8.32
N ILE A 1099 -32.87 4.97 -7.50
CA ILE A 1099 -33.68 4.06 -6.69
C ILE A 1099 -35.09 3.98 -7.26
N LEU A 1100 -35.54 2.76 -7.56
CA LEU A 1100 -36.90 2.51 -7.99
C LEU A 1100 -37.81 2.32 -6.77
N CYS A 1101 -38.77 3.23 -6.60
CA CYS A 1101 -39.79 3.17 -5.56
C CYS A 1101 -41.06 2.51 -6.11
N ARG A 1102 -41.39 1.31 -5.61
CA ARG A 1102 -42.63 0.60 -5.90
C ARG A 1102 -43.43 0.44 -4.61
N ALA A 1103 -44.40 1.31 -4.44
CA ALA A 1103 -45.32 1.30 -3.30
C ALA A 1103 -46.77 1.20 -3.74
N THR A 1104 -47.57 0.44 -2.99
CA THR A 1104 -49.01 0.29 -3.18
C THR A 1104 -49.79 1.39 -2.47
N THR A 1105 -49.25 1.93 -1.37
CA THR A 1105 -49.91 2.97 -0.57
C THR A 1105 -49.22 4.33 -0.72
N GLY A 1106 -49.95 5.42 -0.45
CA GLY A 1106 -49.39 6.77 -0.44
C GLY A 1106 -48.34 6.96 0.65
N THR A 1107 -48.55 6.37 1.83
CA THR A 1107 -47.62 6.42 2.98
C THR A 1107 -46.37 5.60 2.72
N GLY A 1108 -46.50 4.38 2.18
CA GLY A 1108 -45.37 3.57 1.75
C GLY A 1108 -44.54 4.26 0.69
N LEU A 1109 -45.19 4.91 -0.30
CA LEU A 1109 -44.49 5.69 -1.32
C LEU A 1109 -43.72 6.85 -0.71
N ALA A 1110 -44.31 7.56 0.26
CA ALA A 1110 -43.65 8.67 0.93
C ALA A 1110 -42.43 8.22 1.77
N ALA A 1111 -42.52 7.07 2.43
CA ALA A 1111 -41.41 6.46 3.15
C ALA A 1111 -40.28 6.02 2.21
N GLN A 1112 -40.60 5.45 1.04
CA GLN A 1112 -39.61 5.07 0.03
C GLN A 1112 -38.87 6.29 -0.54
N ILE A 1113 -39.62 7.34 -0.92
CA ILE A 1113 -39.05 8.60 -1.40
C ILE A 1113 -38.17 9.23 -0.31
N GLY A 1114 -38.67 9.26 0.94
CA GLY A 1114 -37.92 9.77 2.08
C GLY A 1114 -36.59 9.06 2.28
N ALA A 1115 -36.58 7.72 2.27
CA ALA A 1115 -35.36 6.92 2.42
C ALA A 1115 -34.36 7.13 1.27
N ALA A 1116 -34.84 7.16 0.02
CA ALA A 1116 -33.99 7.39 -1.15
C ALA A 1116 -33.39 8.80 -1.16
N LEU A 1117 -34.18 9.83 -0.87
CA LEU A 1117 -33.70 11.23 -0.83
C LEU A 1117 -32.80 11.49 0.38
N ALA A 1118 -33.08 10.90 1.55
CA ALA A 1118 -32.22 11.02 2.73
C ALA A 1118 -30.81 10.50 2.47
N THR A 1119 -30.67 9.53 1.56
CA THR A 1119 -29.39 8.96 1.10
C THR A 1119 -28.87 9.60 -0.19
N GLY A 1120 -29.42 10.75 -0.59
CA GLY A 1120 -28.95 11.56 -1.72
C GLY A 1120 -29.21 10.95 -3.10
N ASN A 1121 -30.08 9.95 -3.20
CA ASN A 1121 -30.35 9.25 -4.44
C ASN A 1121 -31.39 9.96 -5.33
N ARG A 1122 -31.33 9.66 -6.62
CA ARG A 1122 -32.43 9.96 -7.56
C ARG A 1122 -33.54 8.93 -7.39
N VAL A 1123 -34.77 9.39 -7.53
CA VAL A 1123 -35.98 8.60 -7.32
C VAL A 1123 -36.69 8.37 -8.64
N VAL A 1124 -37.03 7.11 -8.90
CA VAL A 1124 -37.84 6.70 -10.02
C VAL A 1124 -39.09 6.01 -9.49
N LEU A 1125 -40.26 6.49 -9.89
CA LEU A 1125 -41.54 5.97 -9.42
C LEU A 1125 -42.04 4.88 -10.36
N GLY A 1126 -42.28 3.68 -9.83
CA GLY A 1126 -42.88 2.58 -10.60
C GLY A 1126 -44.35 2.86 -10.97
N PRO A 1127 -44.95 2.09 -11.91
CA PRO A 1127 -46.28 2.35 -12.45
C PRO A 1127 -47.43 1.93 -11.50
N THR A 1128 -47.45 2.44 -10.27
CA THR A 1128 -48.50 2.14 -9.27
C THR A 1128 -49.56 3.25 -9.21
N ALA A 1129 -50.73 2.96 -8.62
CA ALA A 1129 -51.78 3.96 -8.43
C ALA A 1129 -51.30 5.15 -7.57
N ALA A 1130 -50.59 4.86 -6.46
CA ALA A 1130 -49.97 5.87 -5.61
C ALA A 1130 -48.98 6.77 -6.37
N ALA A 1131 -48.15 6.17 -7.24
CA ALA A 1131 -47.20 6.91 -8.07
C ALA A 1131 -47.91 7.78 -9.11
N ARG A 1132 -48.97 7.30 -9.77
CA ARG A 1132 -49.76 8.09 -10.73
C ARG A 1132 -50.36 9.33 -10.09
N THR A 1133 -50.92 9.21 -8.87
CA THR A 1133 -51.46 10.34 -8.12
C THR A 1133 -50.39 11.39 -7.80
N LEU A 1134 -49.18 10.96 -7.42
CA LEU A 1134 -48.07 11.88 -7.15
C LEU A 1134 -47.53 12.53 -8.44
N LEU A 1135 -47.41 11.77 -9.53
CA LEU A 1135 -46.96 12.26 -10.84
C LEU A 1135 -47.95 13.27 -11.47
N ALA A 1136 -49.24 13.14 -11.19
CA ALA A 1136 -50.23 14.13 -11.60
C ALA A 1136 -49.97 15.52 -10.96
N ALA A 1137 -49.34 15.57 -9.78
CA ALA A 1137 -48.91 16.81 -9.14
C ALA A 1137 -47.58 17.37 -9.67
N LEU A 1138 -46.79 16.56 -10.41
CA LEU A 1138 -45.54 16.95 -11.07
C LEU A 1138 -45.78 17.63 -12.44
N SER A 1139 -46.89 17.31 -13.10
CA SER A 1139 -47.22 17.88 -14.41
C SER A 1139 -47.78 19.30 -14.23
N ARG A 1140 -47.09 20.31 -14.79
CA ARG A 1140 -47.49 21.73 -14.72
C ARG A 1140 -48.99 21.89 -15.07
N PRO A 1141 -49.76 22.75 -14.37
CA PRO A 1141 -51.18 23.00 -14.67
C PRO A 1141 -51.46 23.48 -16.10
N SER A 1142 -50.44 23.92 -16.85
CA SER A 1142 -50.57 24.49 -18.19
C SER A 1142 -50.58 23.48 -19.36
N LEU A 1143 -50.57 22.16 -19.10
CA LEU A 1143 -50.54 21.11 -20.14
C LEU A 1143 -51.59 19.98 -19.98
N GLN A 1144 -52.74 20.23 -19.34
CA GLN A 1144 -53.83 19.23 -19.25
C GLN A 1144 -55.04 19.60 -20.12
N PRO A 1145 -55.27 18.90 -21.25
CA PRO A 1145 -56.64 18.74 -21.77
C PRO A 1145 -57.17 17.29 -21.74
N SER A 1146 -56.37 16.27 -21.39
CA SER A 1146 -56.73 14.87 -21.72
C SER A 1146 -56.62 13.82 -20.60
N LEU A 1147 -56.60 14.21 -19.31
CA LEU A 1147 -56.71 13.24 -18.21
C LEU A 1147 -58.11 13.29 -17.57
N GLN A 1148 -58.78 12.13 -17.51
CA GLN A 1148 -60.07 11.93 -16.83
C GLN A 1148 -60.05 12.42 -15.37
N PRO A 1149 -61.20 12.87 -14.82
CA PRO A 1149 -61.26 13.47 -13.49
C PRO A 1149 -60.79 12.48 -12.41
N LEU A 1150 -59.72 12.85 -11.69
CA LEU A 1150 -59.21 12.11 -10.54
C LEU A 1150 -60.16 12.31 -9.34
N PRO A 1151 -60.48 11.25 -8.56
CA PRO A 1151 -61.49 11.30 -7.49
C PRO A 1151 -61.06 12.01 -6.19
N HIS A 1152 -59.89 12.66 -6.14
CA HIS A 1152 -59.33 13.29 -4.94
C HIS A 1152 -58.70 14.66 -5.25
N PRO A 1153 -58.65 15.61 -4.30
CA PRO A 1153 -57.96 16.88 -4.50
C PRO A 1153 -56.50 16.63 -4.91
N LEU A 1154 -56.06 17.29 -5.99
CA LEU A 1154 -54.69 17.17 -6.49
C LEU A 1154 -53.70 17.67 -5.41
N PRO A 1155 -52.58 16.96 -5.18
CA PRO A 1155 -51.53 17.44 -4.29
C PRO A 1155 -50.99 18.79 -4.77
N ARG A 1156 -50.49 19.64 -3.86
CA ARG A 1156 -49.79 20.87 -4.30
C ARG A 1156 -48.58 20.49 -5.17
N PRO A 1157 -48.19 21.34 -6.15
CA PRO A 1157 -47.04 21.07 -7.01
C PRO A 1157 -45.76 20.78 -6.22
N LEU A 1158 -44.89 19.92 -6.76
CA LEU A 1158 -43.59 19.67 -6.13
C LEU A 1158 -42.69 20.92 -6.19
N PRO A 1159 -41.86 21.15 -5.16
CA PRO A 1159 -40.84 22.20 -5.19
C PRO A 1159 -39.85 22.00 -6.36
N PRO A 1160 -39.31 23.08 -6.95
CA PRO A 1160 -38.29 22.99 -8.00
C PRO A 1160 -37.05 22.16 -7.61
N ALA A 1161 -36.72 22.10 -6.32
CA ALA A 1161 -35.62 21.28 -5.80
C ALA A 1161 -35.84 19.76 -5.91
N LEU A 1162 -37.06 19.31 -6.25
CA LEU A 1162 -37.41 17.91 -6.52
C LEU A 1162 -37.56 17.62 -8.02
N ASP A 1163 -37.57 18.66 -8.86
CA ASP A 1163 -37.67 18.54 -10.31
C ASP A 1163 -36.40 17.88 -10.88
N GLY A 1164 -36.58 16.89 -11.76
CA GLY A 1164 -35.49 16.04 -12.26
C GLY A 1164 -34.87 15.05 -11.26
N VAL A 1165 -35.15 15.19 -9.95
CA VAL A 1165 -34.72 14.24 -8.90
C VAL A 1165 -35.74 13.12 -8.71
N ILE A 1166 -37.03 13.45 -8.77
CA ILE A 1166 -38.15 12.49 -8.78
C ILE A 1166 -38.72 12.44 -10.19
N ARG A 1167 -38.73 11.25 -10.82
CA ARG A 1167 -39.28 11.06 -12.17
C ARG A 1167 -40.10 9.78 -12.28
N ALA A 1168 -40.95 9.71 -13.31
CA ALA A 1168 -41.62 8.48 -13.68
C ALA A 1168 -40.60 7.46 -14.21
N ALA A 1169 -40.85 6.17 -13.96
CA ALA A 1169 -40.11 5.11 -14.64
C ALA A 1169 -40.42 5.13 -16.14
N ASP A 1170 -39.38 5.14 -16.96
CA ASP A 1170 -39.45 4.82 -18.38
C ASP A 1170 -38.89 3.40 -18.64
N PRO A 1171 -39.18 2.77 -19.79
CA PRO A 1171 -38.70 1.42 -20.11
C PRO A 1171 -37.17 1.27 -20.13
N GLU A 1172 -36.43 2.37 -20.29
CA GLU A 1172 -34.96 2.38 -20.43
C GLU A 1172 -34.25 2.63 -19.09
N THR A 1173 -34.97 2.99 -18.02
CA THR A 1173 -34.38 3.40 -16.76
C THR A 1173 -33.78 2.23 -15.98
N ALA A 1174 -32.46 2.19 -15.91
CA ALA A 1174 -31.72 1.28 -15.04
C ALA A 1174 -31.77 1.76 -13.57
N ALA A 1175 -32.36 0.95 -12.68
CA ALA A 1175 -32.28 1.14 -11.23
C ALA A 1175 -31.06 0.43 -10.62
N ASP A 1176 -30.47 1.06 -9.60
CA ASP A 1176 -29.35 0.57 -8.80
C ASP A 1176 -29.81 -0.15 -7.52
N ALA A 1177 -31.02 0.16 -7.03
CA ALA A 1177 -31.74 -0.60 -6.02
C ALA A 1177 -33.25 -0.41 -6.17
N VAL A 1178 -34.04 -1.32 -5.59
CA VAL A 1178 -35.49 -1.22 -5.55
C VAL A 1178 -35.98 -1.17 -4.11
N LEU A 1179 -36.85 -0.21 -3.79
CA LEU A 1179 -37.65 -0.20 -2.58
C LEU A 1179 -39.04 -0.75 -2.90
N TRP A 1180 -39.49 -1.74 -2.13
CA TRP A 1180 -40.71 -2.48 -2.41
C TRP A 1180 -41.70 -2.47 -1.24
N GLU A 1181 -42.97 -2.22 -1.57
CA GLU A 1181 -44.15 -2.48 -0.76
C GLU A 1181 -45.20 -3.15 -1.66
N GLY A 1182 -45.76 -4.26 -1.20
CA GLY A 1182 -46.76 -5.05 -1.93
C GLY A 1182 -46.73 -6.53 -1.53
N GLU A 1183 -47.64 -7.31 -2.12
CA GLU A 1183 -47.83 -8.73 -1.82
C GLU A 1183 -46.64 -9.61 -2.25
N ALA A 1184 -46.47 -10.75 -1.58
CA ALA A 1184 -45.38 -11.70 -1.79
C ALA A 1184 -45.32 -12.27 -3.22
N GLU A 1185 -46.47 -12.58 -3.81
CA GLU A 1185 -46.57 -13.10 -5.18
C GLU A 1185 -46.09 -12.07 -6.20
N ALA A 1186 -46.57 -10.82 -6.07
CA ALA A 1186 -46.15 -9.72 -6.93
C ALA A 1186 -44.66 -9.38 -6.78
N LEU A 1187 -44.13 -9.48 -5.56
CA LEU A 1187 -42.70 -9.32 -5.28
C LEU A 1187 -41.87 -10.38 -5.99
N THR A 1188 -42.26 -11.64 -5.90
CA THR A 1188 -41.53 -12.77 -6.49
C THR A 1188 -41.55 -12.68 -8.02
N ALA A 1189 -42.71 -12.38 -8.62
CA ALA A 1189 -42.83 -12.15 -10.05
C ALA A 1189 -41.95 -10.97 -10.52
N PHE A 1190 -41.92 -9.87 -9.77
CA PHE A 1190 -41.06 -8.74 -10.08
C PHE A 1190 -39.58 -9.07 -9.92
N ALA A 1191 -39.20 -9.75 -8.84
CA ALA A 1191 -37.82 -10.16 -8.60
C ALA A 1191 -37.30 -11.06 -9.72
N ALA A 1192 -38.12 -12.01 -10.19
CA ALA A 1192 -37.77 -12.87 -11.32
C ALA A 1192 -37.57 -12.08 -12.62
N ALA A 1193 -38.44 -11.11 -12.91
CA ALA A 1193 -38.29 -10.23 -14.07
C ALA A 1193 -37.02 -9.35 -13.97
N LEU A 1194 -36.73 -8.83 -12.77
CA LEU A 1194 -35.54 -8.01 -12.52
C LEU A 1194 -34.23 -8.82 -12.67
N ALA A 1195 -34.21 -10.05 -12.17
CA ALA A 1195 -33.05 -10.94 -12.25
C ALA A 1195 -32.76 -11.44 -13.68
N ALA A 1196 -33.75 -11.42 -14.58
CA ALA A 1196 -33.57 -11.76 -15.99
C ALA A 1196 -32.96 -10.62 -16.84
N ARG A 1197 -32.86 -9.40 -16.30
CA ARG A 1197 -32.31 -8.24 -17.00
C ARG A 1197 -30.79 -8.36 -17.14
N PRO A 1198 -30.19 -7.98 -18.27
CA PRO A 1198 -28.73 -7.85 -18.37
C PRO A 1198 -28.20 -6.74 -17.44
N GLY A 1199 -26.92 -6.84 -17.09
CA GLY A 1199 -26.20 -5.82 -16.33
C GLY A 1199 -26.06 -6.16 -14.83
N PRO A 1200 -25.94 -5.14 -13.96
CA PRO A 1200 -25.60 -5.34 -12.55
C PRO A 1200 -26.74 -5.98 -11.76
N LEU A 1201 -26.37 -6.75 -10.73
CA LEU A 1201 -27.30 -7.33 -9.76
C LEU A 1201 -27.93 -6.21 -8.91
N VAL A 1202 -29.27 -6.14 -8.90
CA VAL A 1202 -30.03 -5.12 -8.18
C VAL A 1202 -30.67 -5.71 -6.93
N ALA A 1203 -30.43 -5.08 -5.78
CA ALA A 1203 -31.05 -5.47 -4.52
C ALA A 1203 -32.48 -4.93 -4.41
N ILE A 1204 -33.40 -5.77 -3.93
CA ILE A 1204 -34.75 -5.38 -3.56
C ILE A 1204 -34.82 -5.30 -2.03
N LEU A 1205 -35.28 -4.16 -1.52
CA LEU A 1205 -35.32 -3.83 -0.11
C LEU A 1205 -36.75 -3.58 0.34
N ARG A 1206 -37.11 -4.15 1.50
CA ARG A 1206 -38.36 -3.91 2.22
C ARG A 1206 -38.05 -3.28 3.59
N PRO A 1207 -39.01 -2.63 4.25
CA PRO A 1207 -38.84 -2.12 5.61
C PRO A 1207 -38.41 -3.23 6.56
N ARG A 1208 -37.32 -3.03 7.30
CA ARG A 1208 -36.82 -3.96 8.32
C ARG A 1208 -37.31 -3.53 9.70
N PRO A 1209 -37.65 -4.46 10.61
CA PRO A 1209 -37.92 -4.11 12.00
C PRO A 1209 -36.72 -3.45 12.68
N ASP A 1210 -37.01 -2.38 13.43
CA ASP A 1210 -36.12 -1.72 14.38
C ASP A 1210 -36.54 -2.11 15.81
N PRO A 1211 -35.85 -3.07 16.45
CA PRO A 1211 -36.20 -3.51 17.79
C PRO A 1211 -36.05 -2.42 18.85
N ALA A 1212 -35.21 -1.41 18.63
CA ALA A 1212 -34.98 -0.34 19.59
C ALA A 1212 -36.10 0.71 19.55
N ALA A 1213 -36.68 0.96 18.37
CA ALA A 1213 -37.75 1.95 18.19
C ALA A 1213 -39.17 1.34 18.15
N GLY A 1214 -39.29 0.01 17.97
CA GLY A 1214 -40.59 -0.65 17.79
C GLY A 1214 -41.28 -0.26 16.48
N THR A 1215 -40.50 0.12 15.46
CA THR A 1215 -40.97 0.59 14.14
C THR A 1215 -40.34 -0.23 13.02
N GLU A 1216 -40.74 0.02 11.78
CA GLU A 1216 -40.07 -0.53 10.59
C GLU A 1216 -39.49 0.61 9.75
N ALA A 1217 -38.28 0.40 9.21
CA ALA A 1217 -37.60 1.38 8.38
C ALA A 1217 -36.91 0.71 7.20
N TYR A 1218 -36.86 1.40 6.05
CA TYR A 1218 -36.05 0.91 4.94
C TYR A 1218 -34.56 0.92 5.32
N PRO A 1219 -33.81 -0.16 5.04
CA PRO A 1219 -32.41 -0.27 5.41
C PRO A 1219 -31.57 0.69 4.56
N VAL A 1220 -31.20 1.84 5.14
CA VAL A 1220 -30.45 2.90 4.45
C VAL A 1220 -29.07 2.45 4.02
N GLU A 1221 -28.47 1.45 4.69
CA GLU A 1221 -27.19 0.86 4.25
C GLU A 1221 -27.27 0.22 2.85
N GLY A 1222 -28.45 -0.19 2.40
CA GLY A 1222 -28.65 -0.74 1.04
C GLY A 1222 -28.88 0.34 -0.03
N LEU A 1223 -28.89 1.61 0.36
CA LEU A 1223 -29.15 2.77 -0.51
C LEU A 1223 -27.90 3.66 -0.68
N VAL A 1224 -26.76 3.20 -0.20
CA VAL A 1224 -25.47 3.89 -0.31
C VAL A 1224 -24.43 3.01 -1.01
N ARG A 1225 -23.39 3.64 -1.53
CA ARG A 1225 -22.19 3.00 -2.05
C ARG A 1225 -21.02 3.36 -1.16
N GLU A 1226 -20.32 2.33 -0.69
CA GLU A 1226 -19.06 2.51 0.03
C GLU A 1226 -17.93 2.77 -0.96
N ARG A 1227 -17.09 3.75 -0.66
CA ARG A 1227 -15.90 4.06 -1.45
C ARG A 1227 -14.70 4.24 -0.54
N VAL A 1228 -13.58 3.65 -0.94
CA VAL A 1228 -12.31 3.86 -0.26
C VAL A 1228 -11.36 4.57 -1.21
N VAL A 1229 -10.66 5.59 -0.72
CA VAL A 1229 -9.51 6.22 -1.38
C VAL A 1229 -8.28 5.96 -0.52
N SER A 1230 -7.31 5.24 -1.08
CA SER A 1230 -6.02 4.98 -0.44
C SER A 1230 -4.92 5.73 -1.18
N LEU A 1231 -4.39 6.77 -0.54
CA LEU A 1231 -3.35 7.64 -1.07
C LEU A 1231 -1.99 7.29 -0.46
N ASN A 1232 -0.99 7.01 -1.30
CA ASN A 1232 0.39 6.93 -0.87
C ASN A 1232 0.97 8.34 -0.69
N THR A 1233 0.94 8.85 0.54
CA THR A 1233 1.48 10.17 0.87
C THR A 1233 3.00 10.22 0.87
N ALA A 1234 3.67 9.06 0.76
CA ALA A 1234 5.13 8.95 0.63
C ALA A 1234 5.64 8.83 -0.81
N ALA A 1235 4.77 8.92 -1.82
CA ALA A 1235 5.13 8.73 -3.23
C ALA A 1235 6.14 9.77 -3.78
N ALA A 1236 6.29 10.93 -3.11
CA ALA A 1236 7.31 11.91 -3.45
C ALA A 1236 8.74 11.48 -3.03
N GLY A 1237 8.90 10.34 -2.35
CA GLY A 1237 10.19 9.85 -1.85
C GLY A 1237 10.43 10.17 -0.37
N GLY A 1238 9.38 10.50 0.39
CA GLY A 1238 9.45 10.85 1.81
C GLY A 1238 8.10 11.02 2.50
N ASN A 1239 8.07 10.88 3.83
CA ASN A 1239 6.86 11.07 4.64
C ASN A 1239 6.92 12.36 5.48
N ALA A 1240 6.18 13.39 5.05
CA ALA A 1240 6.11 14.69 5.73
C ALA A 1240 5.67 14.59 7.21
N SER A 1241 4.67 13.75 7.53
CA SER A 1241 4.16 13.61 8.91
C SER A 1241 5.20 13.06 9.88
N LEU A 1242 6.14 12.25 9.37
CA LEU A 1242 7.24 11.70 10.16
C LEU A 1242 8.39 12.69 10.32
N MET A 1243 8.54 13.66 9.40
CA MET A 1243 9.57 14.72 9.49
C MET A 1243 9.29 15.75 10.58
N THR A 1244 8.01 15.93 10.94
CA THR A 1244 7.56 16.90 11.95
C THR A 1244 7.61 16.34 13.37
N LEU A 1245 7.94 15.06 13.56
CA LEU A 1245 8.10 14.50 14.90
C LEU A 1245 9.32 15.11 15.58
N ASP A 1246 9.09 15.78 16.71
CA ASP A 1246 10.16 16.28 17.57
C ASP A 1246 10.93 15.11 18.18
N GLY A 1247 12.27 15.24 18.20
CA GLY A 1247 13.21 14.15 18.49
C GLY A 1247 13.32 13.75 19.96
#